data_AF-A0A8J4DZV1-F1
#
_entry.id   AF-A0A8J4DZV1-F1
#
_cell.length_a   1.000
_cell.length_b   1.000
_cell.length_c   1.000
_cell.angle_alpha   90.00
_cell.angle_beta   90.00
_cell.angle_gamma   90.00
#
_symmetry.space_group_name_H-M   'P 1'
#
loop_
_entity.id
_entity.type
_entity.pdbx_description
1 polymer ?
#
loop_
_entity_poly.entity_id
_entity_poly.type
_entity_poly.pdbx_seq_one_letter_code
_entity_poly.pdbx_strand_id
1 'polypeptide(L)'
;MTFDANDYRKRVLAAVEARGGMPASDPFEWYDVPLDKADLISDDEVVTQVEAVWAFWQKNRNHPKYRGLVTALLEAHGEIAPAMCERLTRLQLAGKTRTSRAERDEERFVDLDAAIERLVERFGGIPRSKRAGVLAFAAQAGVDQASAEARMARHPVIDDEPTAGQPAPMSEVVFRQVKANLEELGRILGRPAFVSLYDLLGLDPTAPRPVLANAREVYAARNRELRPDRRRALVDDLLASVTALLLDSDPEAYLDMLLQDVTARLRPRVSAAVLVEDELTADDYEHMVSEAEALGLDHGRAVKAVSTLARELGVAVPQPATQPARTPSSGVPRPGSVQPPVGQTIRPPSTYTPAPSTPPPPPPPSRPDRFARPGRTPAGGAAPTASPRAWHDKLSEARAALRAGRVTEAQAKVEEARQLAGGTMPPIRAIADEAANVLTEATQRWAAAVAALAARRYTEATGILERIQAIAVDVAGPNGRSVADALAEAHRGTETASAALEHAATLPGQARELALLSALNAAPDHPGLIAALHEIGVQPPGDVRTRMVSGGLVISWAPSTSPGQVEYRIQRVGPDGKLLPVGTTHRPELEVAAPRPGEPTPVYVVVARRAGVVSAEVRSDAPGRASQSPVTPAASPATSTPAAPSATVAQAAAVAPVSVPPGPLPVPVESLAVLPHGKRVRLVYPVPATGHVEIRRLPDGVRPPTAGSLVSDPSTYGEVVPGMGPGLAVDRRPSGPTRYLALTVDGAAVAGPVTWYLELPPVTNLRVTDALVQWDWPAGCTEVMLVWRADAPPESAGDPAAAGTRKVTNTRYTLDGGFALPADRPLHVAAFSCTRMGGTLAVATNAAVLSVS
;
A
#
# COMPACT_ATOMS: atom_id res chain seq x y z
N MET A 1 -19.73 37.31 -50.16
CA MET A 1 -18.48 36.50 -50.15
C MET A 1 -18.46 35.62 -51.39
N THR A 2 -17.35 35.52 -52.12
CA THR A 2 -17.25 34.65 -53.31
C THR A 2 -16.61 33.31 -52.93
N PHE A 3 -17.36 32.22 -53.09
CA PHE A 3 -16.91 30.86 -52.76
C PHE A 3 -15.96 30.30 -53.84
N ASP A 4 -14.75 29.91 -53.44
CA ASP A 4 -13.78 29.17 -54.27
C ASP A 4 -13.63 27.73 -53.76
N ALA A 5 -14.07 26.77 -54.59
CA ALA A 5 -14.06 25.35 -54.26
C ALA A 5 -12.65 24.76 -54.06
N ASN A 6 -11.63 25.29 -54.73
CA ASN A 6 -10.26 24.81 -54.60
C ASN A 6 -9.58 25.40 -53.36
N ASP A 7 -9.80 26.70 -53.10
CA ASP A 7 -9.34 27.34 -51.86
C ASP A 7 -9.97 26.69 -50.63
N TYR A 8 -11.30 26.51 -50.64
CA TYR A 8 -12.04 25.89 -49.55
C TYR A 8 -11.51 24.48 -49.22
N ARG A 9 -11.21 23.67 -50.25
CA ARG A 9 -10.65 22.32 -50.05
C ARG A 9 -9.28 22.36 -49.37
N LYS A 10 -8.42 23.32 -49.74
CA LYS A 10 -7.05 23.43 -49.20
C LYS A 10 -7.00 24.06 -47.82
N ARG A 11 -7.81 25.10 -47.58
CA ARG A 11 -7.78 25.88 -46.34
C ARG A 11 -8.69 25.31 -45.27
N VAL A 12 -9.90 24.88 -45.64
CA VAL A 12 -10.90 24.40 -44.68
C VAL A 12 -10.85 22.88 -44.56
N LEU A 13 -11.21 22.13 -45.60
CA LEU A 13 -11.31 20.66 -45.47
C LEU A 13 -9.99 19.98 -45.09
N ALA A 14 -8.87 20.42 -45.66
CA ALA A 14 -7.57 19.84 -45.29
C ALA A 14 -7.16 20.16 -43.84
N ALA A 15 -7.48 21.35 -43.33
CA ALA A 15 -7.16 21.74 -41.96
C ALA A 15 -8.05 21.04 -40.94
N VAL A 16 -9.36 20.93 -41.23
CA VAL A 16 -10.31 20.20 -40.37
C VAL A 16 -9.97 18.72 -40.32
N GLU A 17 -9.66 18.10 -41.46
CA GLU A 17 -9.22 16.70 -41.50
C GLU A 17 -7.92 16.48 -40.71
N ALA A 18 -6.93 17.37 -40.87
CA ALA A 18 -5.65 17.27 -40.16
C ALA A 18 -5.78 17.38 -38.63
N ARG A 19 -6.80 18.10 -38.12
CA ARG A 19 -7.06 18.25 -36.68
C ARG A 19 -7.91 17.13 -36.08
N GLY A 20 -8.34 16.14 -36.86
CA GLY A 20 -9.17 15.03 -36.39
C GLY A 20 -10.64 15.10 -36.79
N GLY A 21 -10.97 15.90 -37.81
CA GLY A 21 -12.30 15.97 -38.41
C GLY A 21 -13.26 16.92 -37.70
N MET A 22 -14.56 16.71 -37.93
CA MET A 22 -15.64 17.59 -37.45
C MET A 22 -15.59 17.88 -35.93
N PRO A 23 -15.34 16.91 -35.03
CA PRO A 23 -15.31 17.16 -33.58
C PRO A 23 -14.22 18.14 -33.11
N ALA A 24 -13.15 18.32 -33.91
CA ALA A 24 -12.02 19.18 -33.58
C ALA A 24 -12.11 20.58 -34.25
N SER A 25 -13.27 20.93 -34.81
CA SER A 25 -13.51 22.16 -35.57
C SER A 25 -14.86 22.76 -35.21
N ASP A 26 -15.16 23.97 -35.68
CA ASP A 26 -16.42 24.66 -35.38
C ASP A 26 -17.27 25.01 -36.63
N PRO A 27 -18.59 25.25 -36.45
CA PRO A 27 -19.50 25.57 -37.55
C PRO A 27 -19.10 26.77 -38.42
N PHE A 28 -18.45 27.78 -37.84
CA PHE A 28 -18.00 28.96 -38.58
C PHE A 28 -16.87 28.60 -39.54
N GLU A 29 -15.95 27.73 -39.11
CA GLU A 29 -14.90 27.20 -39.97
C GLU A 29 -15.46 26.31 -41.09
N TRP A 30 -16.45 25.47 -40.80
CA TRP A 30 -17.03 24.56 -41.81
C TRP A 30 -17.68 25.31 -42.97
N TYR A 31 -18.46 26.35 -42.69
CA TYR A 31 -19.10 27.18 -43.73
C TYR A 31 -18.21 28.30 -44.27
N ASP A 32 -16.96 28.40 -43.77
CA ASP A 32 -16.03 29.47 -44.12
C ASP A 32 -16.62 30.87 -43.85
N VAL A 33 -17.29 31.02 -42.70
CA VAL A 33 -17.89 32.26 -42.22
C VAL A 33 -16.99 32.84 -41.13
N PRO A 34 -16.47 34.07 -41.27
CA PRO A 34 -15.60 34.67 -40.25
C PRO A 34 -16.34 34.92 -38.92
N LEU A 35 -15.91 34.22 -37.87
CA LEU A 35 -16.47 34.33 -36.51
C LEU A 35 -16.41 35.76 -35.95
N ASP A 36 -15.35 36.51 -36.26
CA ASP A 36 -15.13 37.87 -35.76
C ASP A 36 -16.01 38.92 -36.46
N LYS A 37 -16.66 38.54 -37.56
CA LYS A 37 -17.58 39.40 -38.33
C LYS A 37 -19.03 38.92 -38.28
N ALA A 38 -19.36 37.98 -37.39
CA ALA A 38 -20.67 37.35 -37.33
C ALA A 38 -21.84 38.35 -37.17
N ASP A 39 -21.57 39.51 -36.56
CA ASP A 39 -22.50 40.64 -36.36
C ASP A 39 -22.51 41.66 -37.52
N LEU A 40 -21.50 41.64 -38.39
CA LEU A 40 -21.34 42.57 -39.50
C LEU A 40 -21.82 42.01 -40.85
N ILE A 41 -21.85 40.68 -40.99
CA ILE A 41 -22.28 40.00 -42.23
C ILE A 41 -23.81 39.91 -42.25
N SER A 42 -24.42 40.23 -43.39
CA SER A 42 -25.87 40.15 -43.58
C SER A 42 -26.35 38.70 -43.69
N ASP A 43 -27.63 38.46 -43.41
CA ASP A 43 -28.21 37.12 -43.49
C ASP A 43 -28.16 36.58 -44.93
N ASP A 44 -28.42 37.43 -45.94
CA ASP A 44 -28.33 37.07 -47.36
C ASP A 44 -26.92 36.61 -47.78
N GLU A 45 -25.88 37.27 -47.26
CA GLU A 45 -24.50 36.89 -47.54
C GLU A 45 -24.13 35.55 -46.92
N VAL A 46 -24.61 35.27 -45.70
CA VAL A 46 -24.38 33.99 -45.02
C VAL A 46 -25.16 32.87 -45.70
N VAL A 47 -26.43 33.09 -46.05
CA VAL A 47 -27.25 32.11 -46.79
C VAL A 47 -26.58 31.74 -48.10
N THR A 48 -26.15 32.72 -48.89
CA THR A 48 -25.45 32.49 -50.16
C THR A 48 -24.19 31.64 -49.97
N GLN A 49 -23.42 31.91 -48.92
CA GLN A 49 -22.20 31.16 -48.61
C GLN A 49 -22.50 29.72 -48.15
N VAL A 50 -23.47 29.55 -47.24
CA VAL A 50 -23.89 28.23 -46.72
C VAL A 50 -24.40 27.35 -47.85
N GLU A 51 -25.21 27.88 -48.76
CA GLU A 51 -25.71 27.15 -49.94
C GLU A 51 -24.58 26.76 -50.90
N ALA A 52 -23.64 27.67 -51.16
CA ALA A 52 -22.50 27.37 -52.03
C ALA A 52 -21.60 26.25 -51.46
N VAL A 53 -21.32 26.30 -50.15
CA VAL A 53 -20.55 25.27 -49.44
C VAL A 53 -21.30 23.93 -49.40
N TRP A 54 -22.61 23.95 -49.13
CA TRP A 54 -23.43 22.75 -49.10
C TRP A 54 -23.52 22.08 -50.47
N ALA A 55 -23.74 22.86 -51.54
CA ALA A 55 -23.72 22.36 -52.91
C ALA A 55 -22.36 21.74 -53.28
N PHE A 56 -21.26 22.30 -52.78
CA PHE A 56 -19.94 21.72 -52.93
C PHE A 56 -19.80 20.39 -52.19
N TRP A 57 -20.26 20.28 -50.94
CA TRP A 57 -20.25 19.01 -50.18
C TRP A 57 -21.07 17.93 -50.89
N GLN A 58 -22.27 18.25 -51.37
CA GLN A 58 -23.11 17.31 -52.12
C GLN A 58 -22.40 16.74 -53.36
N LYS A 59 -21.73 17.61 -54.14
CA LYS A 59 -20.96 17.21 -55.32
C LYS A 59 -19.72 16.37 -54.99
N ASN A 60 -19.17 16.52 -53.78
CA ASN A 60 -17.92 15.87 -53.35
C ASN A 60 -18.14 14.74 -52.33
N ARG A 61 -19.37 14.22 -52.20
CA ARG A 61 -19.71 13.15 -51.24
C ARG A 61 -18.83 11.90 -51.37
N ASN A 62 -18.39 11.57 -52.59
CA ASN A 62 -17.55 10.41 -52.88
C ASN A 62 -16.06 10.75 -53.05
N HIS A 63 -15.60 11.88 -52.51
CA HIS A 63 -14.20 12.30 -52.67
C HIS A 63 -13.23 11.31 -52.00
N PRO A 64 -12.20 10.79 -52.69
CA PRO A 64 -11.36 9.69 -52.21
C PRO A 64 -10.65 9.98 -50.87
N LYS A 65 -10.28 11.24 -50.62
CA LYS A 65 -9.62 11.66 -49.38
C LYS A 65 -10.57 12.15 -48.28
N TYR A 66 -11.73 12.71 -48.64
CA TYR A 66 -12.58 13.47 -47.69
C TYR A 66 -13.98 12.88 -47.52
N ARG A 67 -14.22 11.66 -48.03
CA ARG A 67 -15.54 11.00 -48.01
C ARG A 67 -16.15 10.97 -46.60
N GLY A 68 -15.37 10.61 -45.59
CA GLY A 68 -15.82 10.53 -44.20
C GLY A 68 -16.25 11.89 -43.65
N LEU A 69 -15.37 12.89 -43.75
CA LEU A 69 -15.64 14.25 -43.29
C LEU A 69 -16.84 14.90 -44.01
N VAL A 70 -16.91 14.78 -45.34
CA VAL A 70 -18.02 15.34 -46.13
C VAL A 70 -19.35 14.66 -45.78
N THR A 71 -19.35 13.34 -45.51
CA THR A 71 -20.57 12.64 -45.08
C THR A 71 -21.05 13.16 -43.72
N ALA A 72 -20.15 13.33 -42.76
CA ALA A 72 -20.48 13.88 -41.45
C ALA A 72 -20.98 15.34 -41.52
N LEU A 73 -20.38 16.17 -42.37
CA LEU A 73 -20.82 17.55 -42.59
C LEU A 73 -22.21 17.62 -43.25
N LEU A 74 -22.52 16.72 -44.17
CA LEU A 74 -23.85 16.63 -44.80
C LEU A 74 -24.92 16.18 -43.80
N GLU A 75 -24.60 15.27 -42.87
CA GLU A 75 -25.50 14.84 -41.80
C GLU A 75 -25.78 15.97 -40.81
N ALA A 76 -24.75 16.74 -40.42
CA ALA A 76 -24.88 17.86 -39.48
C ALA A 76 -25.52 19.13 -40.10
N HIS A 77 -25.61 19.22 -41.43
CA HIS A 77 -26.08 20.42 -42.13
C HIS A 77 -27.49 20.86 -41.71
N GLY A 78 -28.43 19.90 -41.62
CA GLY A 78 -29.84 20.19 -41.33
C GLY A 78 -30.07 20.83 -39.98
N GLU A 79 -29.19 20.57 -39.01
CA GLU A 79 -29.28 21.15 -37.66
C GLU A 79 -28.58 22.52 -37.57
N ILE A 80 -27.49 22.70 -38.33
CA ILE A 80 -26.55 23.81 -38.10
C ILE A 80 -26.76 24.96 -39.09
N ALA A 81 -27.16 24.67 -40.32
CA ALA A 81 -27.43 25.71 -41.31
C ALA A 81 -28.53 26.70 -40.85
N PRO A 82 -29.67 26.28 -40.26
CA PRO A 82 -30.69 27.22 -39.78
C PRO A 82 -30.15 28.18 -38.73
N ALA A 83 -29.31 27.69 -37.81
CA ALA A 83 -28.69 28.50 -36.76
C ALA A 83 -27.59 29.46 -37.28
N MET A 84 -27.07 29.23 -38.48
CA MET A 84 -26.06 30.08 -39.11
C MET A 84 -26.72 31.20 -39.94
N CYS A 85 -27.82 30.90 -40.63
CA CYS A 85 -28.44 31.81 -41.59
C CYS A 85 -29.18 33.01 -40.95
N GLU A 86 -29.77 32.86 -39.77
CA GLU A 86 -30.49 33.95 -39.09
C GLU A 86 -29.58 34.74 -38.14
N ARG A 87 -29.66 36.08 -38.16
CA ARG A 87 -28.77 36.96 -37.37
C ARG A 87 -28.74 36.65 -35.88
N LEU A 88 -29.91 36.50 -35.24
CA LEU A 88 -29.98 36.32 -33.77
C LEU A 88 -29.38 34.97 -33.35
N THR A 89 -29.72 33.91 -34.06
CA THR A 89 -29.21 32.56 -33.78
C THR A 89 -27.72 32.44 -34.15
N ARG A 90 -27.27 33.11 -35.21
CA ARG A 90 -25.84 33.20 -35.57
C ARG A 90 -25.03 33.88 -34.48
N LEU A 91 -25.53 34.97 -33.87
CA LEU A 91 -24.84 35.63 -32.76
C LEU A 91 -24.75 34.75 -31.51
N GLN A 92 -25.80 33.98 -31.21
CA GLN A 92 -25.77 33.00 -30.13
C GLN A 92 -24.78 31.86 -30.41
N LEU A 93 -24.75 31.35 -31.65
CA LEU A 93 -23.80 30.34 -32.09
C LEU A 93 -22.36 30.87 -32.06
N ALA A 94 -22.15 32.14 -32.44
CA ALA A 94 -20.86 32.81 -32.35
C ALA A 94 -20.39 32.93 -30.89
N GLY A 95 -21.29 33.29 -29.97
CA GLY A 95 -21.00 33.32 -28.54
C GLY A 95 -20.55 31.94 -28.02
N LYS A 96 -21.33 30.89 -28.30
CA LYS A 96 -20.99 29.50 -27.92
C LYS A 96 -19.65 29.06 -28.52
N THR A 97 -19.39 29.41 -29.78
CA THR A 97 -18.14 29.05 -30.47
C THR A 97 -16.93 29.77 -29.88
N ARG A 98 -17.07 31.06 -29.51
CA ARG A 98 -16.01 31.80 -28.81
C ARG A 98 -15.70 31.19 -27.44
N THR A 99 -16.72 30.84 -26.66
CA THR A 99 -16.54 30.15 -25.38
C THR A 99 -15.83 28.81 -25.58
N SER A 100 -16.27 27.98 -26.53
CA SER A 100 -15.63 26.70 -26.81
C SER A 100 -14.18 26.85 -27.33
N ARG A 101 -13.87 27.92 -28.09
CA ARG A 101 -12.48 28.24 -28.47
C ARG A 101 -11.65 28.65 -27.25
N ALA A 102 -12.20 29.47 -26.35
CA ALA A 102 -11.53 29.88 -25.14
C ALA A 102 -11.28 28.70 -24.18
N GLU A 103 -12.26 27.81 -24.01
CA GLU A 103 -12.12 26.58 -23.21
C GLU A 103 -11.04 25.65 -23.76
N ARG A 104 -10.98 25.46 -25.09
CA ARG A 104 -9.90 24.68 -25.74
C ARG A 104 -8.53 25.34 -25.60
N ASP A 105 -8.49 26.67 -25.65
CA ASP A 105 -7.25 27.41 -25.43
C ASP A 105 -6.80 27.31 -23.97
N GLU A 106 -7.72 27.39 -23.00
CA GLU A 106 -7.44 27.12 -21.58
C GLU A 106 -6.98 25.68 -21.33
N GLU A 107 -7.60 24.68 -21.98
CA GLU A 107 -7.20 23.27 -21.88
C GLU A 107 -5.73 23.05 -22.31
N ARG A 108 -5.26 23.79 -23.32
CA ARG A 108 -3.85 23.76 -23.77
C ARG A 108 -2.87 24.20 -22.68
N PHE A 109 -3.30 25.05 -21.75
CA PHE A 109 -2.46 25.55 -20.66
C PHE A 109 -2.56 24.73 -19.36
N VAL A 110 -3.47 23.76 -19.26
CA VAL A 110 -3.70 23.00 -18.00
C VAL A 110 -2.42 22.36 -17.46
N ASP A 111 -1.63 21.72 -18.33
CA ASP A 111 -0.39 21.07 -17.91
C ASP A 111 0.68 22.08 -17.48
N LEU A 112 0.74 23.24 -18.15
CA LEU A 112 1.65 24.33 -17.82
C LEU A 112 1.27 25.00 -16.50
N ASP A 113 -0.01 25.30 -16.31
CA ASP A 113 -0.55 25.92 -15.10
C ASP A 113 -0.31 24.98 -13.90
N ALA A 114 -0.59 23.68 -14.04
CA ALA A 114 -0.31 22.68 -13.00
C ALA A 114 1.20 22.56 -12.67
N ALA A 115 2.09 22.77 -13.65
CA ALA A 115 3.53 22.78 -13.42
C ALA A 115 3.98 24.04 -12.67
N ILE A 116 3.41 25.20 -13.01
CA ILE A 116 3.66 26.47 -12.34
C ILE A 116 3.14 26.43 -10.89
N GLU A 117 1.92 25.92 -10.67
CA GLU A 117 1.33 25.77 -9.33
C GLU A 117 2.20 24.92 -8.41
N ARG A 118 2.71 23.77 -8.90
CA ARG A 118 3.65 22.93 -8.14
C ARG A 118 4.94 23.65 -7.74
N LEU A 119 5.44 24.56 -8.58
CA LEU A 119 6.60 25.39 -8.24
C LEU A 119 6.23 26.45 -7.20
N VAL A 120 5.08 27.10 -7.35
CA VAL A 120 4.60 28.13 -6.43
C VAL A 120 4.29 27.53 -5.05
N GLU A 121 3.61 26.39 -4.97
CA GLU A 121 3.33 25.69 -3.70
C GLU A 121 4.63 25.30 -2.97
N ARG A 122 5.64 24.87 -3.73
CA ARG A 122 6.89 24.37 -3.17
C ARG A 122 7.86 25.47 -2.76
N PHE A 123 7.94 26.55 -3.53
CA PHE A 123 8.96 27.58 -3.35
C PHE A 123 8.37 28.93 -2.91
N GLY A 124 7.05 29.13 -2.95
CA GLY A 124 6.38 30.40 -2.69
C GLY A 124 6.33 31.34 -3.91
N GLY A 125 6.76 30.85 -5.08
CA GLY A 125 6.93 31.60 -6.32
C GLY A 125 7.72 30.79 -7.36
N ILE A 126 7.93 31.33 -8.56
CA ILE A 126 8.67 30.65 -9.63
C ILE A 126 10.17 30.95 -9.49
N PRO A 127 11.04 29.95 -9.23
CA PRO A 127 12.47 30.19 -9.12
C PRO A 127 13.09 30.61 -10.47
N ARG A 128 13.97 31.62 -10.47
CA ARG A 128 14.62 32.18 -11.68
C ARG A 128 15.40 31.10 -12.46
N SER A 129 16.08 30.19 -11.77
CA SER A 129 16.83 29.08 -12.38
C SER A 129 15.92 28.07 -13.12
N LYS A 130 14.64 27.97 -12.72
CA LYS A 130 13.68 27.01 -13.27
C LYS A 130 12.86 27.55 -14.42
N ARG A 131 12.92 28.86 -14.70
CA ARG A 131 12.14 29.50 -15.77
C ARG A 131 12.42 28.91 -17.14
N ALA A 132 13.69 28.66 -17.47
CA ALA A 132 14.06 28.03 -18.74
C ALA A 132 13.47 26.61 -18.88
N GLY A 133 13.39 25.86 -17.78
CA GLY A 133 12.77 24.53 -17.76
C GLY A 133 11.25 24.57 -17.97
N VAL A 134 10.57 25.56 -17.38
CA VAL A 134 9.12 25.77 -17.58
C VAL A 134 8.82 26.17 -19.02
N LEU A 135 9.63 27.03 -19.64
CA LEU A 135 9.49 27.40 -21.05
C LEU A 135 9.75 26.21 -21.99
N ALA A 136 10.74 25.36 -21.68
CA ALA A 136 10.98 24.13 -22.44
C ALA A 136 9.81 23.14 -22.32
N PHE A 137 9.23 23.00 -21.12
CA PHE A 137 8.04 22.18 -20.88
C PHE A 137 6.81 22.71 -21.64
N ALA A 138 6.59 24.02 -21.63
CA ALA A 138 5.52 24.66 -22.40
C ALA A 138 5.65 24.39 -23.91
N ALA A 139 6.86 24.50 -24.45
CA ALA A 139 7.13 24.20 -25.86
C ALA A 139 6.82 22.73 -26.22
N GLN A 140 7.11 21.78 -25.33
CA GLN A 140 6.77 20.37 -25.51
C GLN A 140 5.25 20.11 -25.49
N ALA A 141 4.50 20.87 -24.70
CA ALA A 141 3.04 20.86 -24.68
C ALA A 141 2.41 21.65 -25.84
N GLY A 142 3.23 22.17 -26.77
CA GLY A 142 2.77 22.95 -27.90
C GLY A 142 2.29 24.35 -27.53
N VAL A 143 2.65 24.88 -26.36
CA VAL A 143 2.42 26.28 -25.94
C VAL A 143 3.57 27.15 -26.42
N ASP A 144 3.27 28.31 -27.03
CA ASP A 144 4.31 29.24 -27.48
C ASP A 144 4.93 30.01 -26.30
N GLN A 145 6.17 30.47 -26.50
CA GLN A 145 6.96 31.09 -25.44
C GLN A 145 6.31 32.36 -24.87
N ALA A 146 5.71 33.21 -25.71
CA ALA A 146 5.10 34.46 -25.26
C ALA A 146 3.88 34.21 -24.37
N SER A 147 3.04 33.24 -24.75
CA SER A 147 1.90 32.81 -23.95
C SER A 147 2.32 32.20 -22.61
N ALA A 148 3.39 31.38 -22.60
CA ALA A 148 3.93 30.82 -21.37
C ALA A 148 4.50 31.90 -20.43
N GLU A 149 5.27 32.85 -20.98
CA GLU A 149 5.85 33.96 -20.21
C GLU A 149 4.77 34.86 -19.61
N ALA A 150 3.71 35.19 -20.35
CA ALA A 150 2.60 35.99 -19.86
C ALA A 150 1.86 35.32 -18.70
N ARG A 151 1.83 33.99 -18.67
CA ARG A 151 1.20 33.20 -17.61
C ARG A 151 2.10 33.09 -16.38
N MET A 152 3.39 32.85 -16.59
CA MET A 152 4.40 32.86 -15.52
C MET A 152 4.50 34.23 -14.82
N ALA A 153 4.29 35.33 -15.56
CA ALA A 153 4.32 36.69 -15.00
C ALA A 153 3.21 36.96 -13.96
N ARG A 154 2.19 36.09 -13.86
CA ARG A 154 1.13 36.18 -12.84
C ARG A 154 1.60 35.76 -11.45
N HIS A 155 2.78 35.14 -11.34
CA HIS A 155 3.32 34.60 -10.10
C HIS A 155 4.65 35.30 -9.73
N PRO A 156 4.95 35.47 -8.42
CA PRO A 156 6.19 36.11 -7.99
C PRO A 156 7.41 35.29 -8.41
N VAL A 157 8.43 35.96 -8.96
CA VAL A 157 9.71 35.31 -9.32
C VAL A 157 10.63 35.34 -8.10
N ILE A 158 11.19 34.18 -7.75
CA ILE A 158 12.11 34.02 -6.63
C ILE A 158 13.53 33.92 -7.17
N ASP A 159 14.43 34.71 -6.60
CA ASP A 159 15.86 34.61 -6.87
C ASP A 159 16.47 33.45 -6.11
N ASP A 160 16.76 32.38 -6.84
CA ASP A 160 17.41 31.15 -6.38
C ASP A 160 18.79 30.96 -7.01
N GLU A 161 19.35 31.99 -7.66
CA GLU A 161 20.73 31.93 -8.11
C GLU A 161 21.66 31.74 -6.89
N PRO A 162 22.49 30.70 -6.89
CA PRO A 162 23.33 30.41 -5.75
C PRO A 162 24.41 31.49 -5.63
N THR A 163 24.51 32.11 -4.45
CA THR A 163 25.71 32.81 -4.02
C THR A 163 26.89 31.85 -4.16
N ALA A 164 27.80 32.16 -5.08
CA ALA A 164 28.96 31.32 -5.38
C ALA A 164 29.76 31.05 -4.09
N GLY A 165 29.86 29.78 -3.69
CA GLY A 165 30.76 29.34 -2.61
C GLY A 165 30.16 28.42 -1.54
N GLN A 166 28.86 28.16 -1.53
CA GLN A 166 28.27 27.14 -0.63
C GLN A 166 27.86 25.89 -1.42
N PRO A 167 28.32 24.69 -1.02
CA PRO A 167 27.82 23.45 -1.60
C PRO A 167 26.30 23.36 -1.35
N ALA A 168 25.55 23.03 -2.40
CA ALA A 168 24.10 22.94 -2.31
C ALA A 168 23.70 21.89 -1.26
N PRO A 169 22.76 22.19 -0.35
CA PRO A 169 22.30 21.23 0.64
C PRO A 169 21.68 20.01 -0.06
N MET A 170 21.95 18.83 0.50
CA MET A 170 21.40 17.56 0.00
C MET A 170 19.87 17.60 0.02
N SER A 171 19.24 16.96 -0.98
CA SER A 171 17.78 16.85 -1.02
C SER A 171 17.25 15.92 0.07
N GLU A 172 16.35 16.44 0.90
CA GLU A 172 15.60 15.70 1.93
C GLU A 172 14.89 14.44 1.38
N VAL A 173 14.35 14.52 0.16
CA VAL A 173 13.69 13.37 -0.48
C VAL A 173 14.68 12.24 -0.77
N VAL A 174 15.87 12.59 -1.26
CA VAL A 174 16.96 11.64 -1.52
C VAL A 174 17.45 11.02 -0.22
N PHE A 175 17.60 11.83 0.84
CA PHE A 175 18.01 11.35 2.16
C PHE A 175 17.00 10.32 2.74
N ARG A 176 15.70 10.60 2.66
CA ARG A 176 14.66 9.64 3.08
C ARG A 176 14.68 8.35 2.27
N GLN A 177 14.87 8.45 0.95
CA GLN A 177 14.95 7.28 0.08
C GLN A 177 16.13 6.38 0.47
N VAL A 178 17.30 6.98 0.74
CA VAL A 178 18.48 6.23 1.21
C VAL A 178 18.17 5.51 2.52
N LYS A 179 17.54 6.17 3.49
CA LYS A 179 17.16 5.52 4.76
C LYS A 179 16.17 4.37 4.57
N ALA A 180 15.13 4.57 3.76
CA ALA A 180 14.17 3.51 3.45
C ALA A 180 14.84 2.29 2.80
N ASN A 181 15.82 2.51 1.93
CA ASN A 181 16.59 1.44 1.29
C ASN A 181 17.49 0.70 2.29
N LEU A 182 18.12 1.41 3.24
CA LEU A 182 18.92 0.79 4.32
C LEU A 182 18.06 -0.06 5.27
N GLU A 183 16.87 0.41 5.59
CA GLU A 183 15.87 -0.33 6.40
C GLU A 183 15.35 -1.57 5.67
N GLU A 184 15.01 -1.44 4.38
CA GLU A 184 14.60 -2.55 3.53
C GLU A 184 15.69 -3.63 3.46
N LEU A 185 16.95 -3.21 3.28
CA LEU A 185 18.08 -4.13 3.22
C LEU A 185 18.25 -4.89 4.54
N GLY A 186 18.15 -4.20 5.68
CA GLY A 186 18.16 -4.82 7.01
C GLY A 186 17.08 -5.89 7.14
N ARG A 187 15.84 -5.57 6.70
CA ARG A 187 14.70 -6.49 6.74
C ARG A 187 14.90 -7.73 5.87
N ILE A 188 15.40 -7.56 4.65
CA ILE A 188 15.71 -8.68 3.73
C ILE A 188 16.78 -9.60 4.33
N LEU A 189 17.74 -9.03 5.05
CA LEU A 189 18.84 -9.76 5.68
C LEU A 189 18.49 -10.34 7.06
N GLY A 190 17.29 -10.06 7.60
CA GLY A 190 16.89 -10.52 8.94
C GLY A 190 17.71 -9.92 10.08
N ARG A 191 18.23 -8.69 9.91
CA ARG A 191 19.07 -7.98 10.89
C ARG A 191 18.54 -6.57 11.17
N PRO A 192 19.00 -5.91 12.25
CA PRO A 192 18.75 -4.49 12.43
C PRO A 192 19.15 -3.68 11.18
N ALA A 193 18.35 -2.66 10.89
CA ALA A 193 18.61 -1.74 9.78
C ALA A 193 19.99 -1.10 9.93
N PHE A 194 20.65 -0.88 8.79
CA PHE A 194 21.90 -0.12 8.79
C PHE A 194 21.60 1.33 9.13
N VAL A 195 22.38 1.92 10.03
CA VAL A 195 22.11 3.26 10.56
C VAL A 195 22.56 4.37 9.61
N SER A 196 23.54 4.08 8.74
CA SER A 196 24.04 5.01 7.73
C SER A 196 24.70 4.29 6.55
N LEU A 197 25.03 5.05 5.50
CA LEU A 197 25.83 4.54 4.38
C LEU A 197 27.26 4.14 4.81
N TYR A 198 27.79 4.74 5.88
CA TYR A 198 29.07 4.35 6.46
C TYR A 198 28.97 3.01 7.19
N ASP A 199 27.89 2.80 7.96
CA ASP A 199 27.60 1.53 8.63
C ASP A 199 27.39 0.37 7.62
N LEU A 200 26.74 0.65 6.48
CA LEU A 200 26.64 -0.32 5.38
C LEU A 200 28.02 -0.84 4.92
N LEU A 201 29.01 0.06 4.84
CA LEU A 201 30.37 -0.27 4.43
C LEU A 201 31.25 -0.76 5.59
N GLY A 202 30.75 -0.73 6.82
CA GLY A 202 31.51 -1.05 8.04
C GLY A 202 32.61 -0.02 8.34
N LEU A 203 32.38 1.25 8.00
CA LEU A 203 33.31 2.35 8.18
C LEU A 203 32.81 3.36 9.21
N ASP A 204 33.76 4.07 9.83
CA ASP A 204 33.47 5.24 10.67
C ASP A 204 33.16 6.48 9.80
N PRO A 205 32.25 7.39 10.21
CA PRO A 205 31.94 8.62 9.48
C PRO A 205 33.13 9.55 9.23
N THR A 206 34.24 9.38 9.95
CA THR A 206 35.50 10.13 9.76
C THR A 206 36.45 9.48 8.74
N ALA A 207 36.06 8.36 8.12
CA ALA A 207 36.89 7.64 7.18
C ALA A 207 37.23 8.50 5.94
N PRO A 208 38.51 8.53 5.50
CA PRO A 208 38.92 9.34 4.35
C PRO A 208 38.38 8.76 3.04
N ARG A 209 38.08 9.63 2.06
CA ARG A 209 37.45 9.25 0.77
C ARG A 209 38.13 8.07 0.03
N PRO A 210 39.47 7.93 0.00
CA PRO A 210 40.11 6.77 -0.63
C PRO A 210 39.77 5.43 0.04
N VAL A 211 39.61 5.42 1.37
CA VAL A 211 39.21 4.22 2.14
C VAL A 211 37.75 3.88 1.83
N LEU A 212 36.89 4.90 1.72
CA LEU A 212 35.48 4.75 1.34
C LEU A 212 35.32 4.20 -0.08
N ALA A 213 36.06 4.73 -1.05
CA ALA A 213 36.07 4.23 -2.42
C ALA A 213 36.50 2.76 -2.49
N ASN A 214 37.56 2.38 -1.78
CA ASN A 214 38.02 1.00 -1.72
C ASN A 214 37.00 0.06 -1.06
N ALA A 215 36.38 0.46 0.06
CA ALA A 215 35.36 -0.33 0.72
C ALA A 215 34.12 -0.54 -0.17
N ARG A 216 33.70 0.50 -0.91
CA ARG A 216 32.61 0.42 -1.89
C ARG A 216 32.93 -0.62 -2.98
N GLU A 217 34.12 -0.59 -3.56
CA GLU A 217 34.52 -1.54 -4.61
C GLU A 217 34.56 -2.98 -4.12
N VAL A 218 35.10 -3.21 -2.92
CA VAL A 218 35.11 -4.54 -2.28
C VAL A 218 33.68 -5.04 -2.04
N TYR A 219 32.79 -4.17 -1.57
CA TYR A 219 31.38 -4.52 -1.36
C TYR A 219 30.66 -4.80 -2.68
N ALA A 220 30.91 -4.01 -3.73
CA ALA A 220 30.35 -4.19 -5.07
C ALA A 220 30.82 -5.49 -5.74
N ALA A 221 32.08 -5.88 -5.53
CA ALA A 221 32.62 -7.15 -6.03
C ALA A 221 31.89 -8.34 -5.40
N ARG A 222 31.71 -8.33 -4.07
CA ARG A 222 30.95 -9.36 -3.33
C ARG A 222 29.47 -9.41 -3.75
N ASN A 223 28.85 -8.25 -4.00
CA ASN A 223 27.45 -8.21 -4.42
C ASN A 223 27.25 -8.83 -5.82
N ARG A 224 28.22 -8.68 -6.73
CA ARG A 224 28.19 -9.27 -8.07
C ARG A 224 28.25 -10.81 -8.08
N GLU A 225 28.82 -11.41 -7.04
CA GLU A 225 28.87 -12.87 -6.86
C GLU A 225 27.50 -13.45 -6.43
N LEU A 226 26.57 -12.62 -5.95
CA LEU A 226 25.23 -13.05 -5.55
C LEU A 226 24.32 -13.25 -6.76
N ARG A 227 23.32 -14.12 -6.57
CA ARG A 227 22.28 -14.38 -7.59
C ARG A 227 21.52 -13.07 -7.91
N PRO A 228 21.06 -12.87 -9.16
CA PRO A 228 20.25 -11.71 -9.52
C PRO A 228 18.86 -11.82 -8.86
N ASP A 229 18.69 -11.15 -7.73
CA ASP A 229 17.46 -11.07 -6.97
C ASP A 229 17.25 -9.65 -6.40
N ARG A 230 16.13 -9.45 -5.70
CA ARG A 230 15.78 -8.16 -5.10
C ARG A 230 16.84 -7.63 -4.13
N ARG A 231 17.52 -8.52 -3.39
CA ARG A 231 18.59 -8.14 -2.46
C ARG A 231 19.76 -7.53 -3.21
N ARG A 232 20.20 -8.19 -4.28
CA ARG A 232 21.33 -7.71 -5.09
C ARG A 232 21.05 -6.34 -5.70
N ALA A 233 19.86 -6.15 -6.28
CA ALA A 233 19.45 -4.88 -6.89
C ALA A 233 19.44 -3.73 -5.86
N LEU A 234 18.87 -3.97 -4.67
CA LEU A 234 18.84 -2.97 -3.61
C LEU A 234 20.23 -2.57 -3.10
N VAL A 235 21.16 -3.51 -3.04
CA VAL A 235 22.57 -3.22 -2.72
C VAL A 235 23.23 -2.40 -3.82
N ASP A 236 22.97 -2.69 -5.09
CA ASP A 236 23.50 -1.89 -6.21
C ASP A 236 23.00 -0.44 -6.16
N ASP A 237 21.72 -0.22 -5.83
CA ASP A 237 21.13 1.11 -5.64
C ASP A 237 21.75 1.88 -4.46
N LEU A 238 22.03 1.18 -3.34
CA LEU A 238 22.72 1.77 -2.19
C LEU A 238 24.18 2.10 -2.50
N LEU A 239 24.90 1.26 -3.25
CA LEU A 239 26.27 1.55 -3.69
C LEU A 239 26.33 2.68 -4.73
N ALA A 240 25.29 2.83 -5.56
CA ALA A 240 25.13 4.01 -6.40
C ALA A 240 24.93 5.27 -5.56
N SER A 241 24.14 5.19 -4.49
CA SER A 241 23.94 6.29 -3.53
C SER A 241 25.23 6.66 -2.79
N VAL A 242 26.05 5.68 -2.37
CA VAL A 242 27.40 5.91 -1.83
C VAL A 242 28.26 6.71 -2.80
N THR A 243 28.21 6.38 -4.09
CA THR A 243 29.01 7.03 -5.13
C THR A 243 28.58 8.48 -5.29
N ALA A 244 27.29 8.69 -5.55
CA ALA A 244 26.73 10.01 -5.80
C ALA A 244 26.88 10.96 -4.61
N LEU A 245 26.71 10.46 -3.38
CA LEU A 245 26.61 11.30 -2.17
C LEU A 245 27.93 11.42 -1.40
N LEU A 246 28.76 10.37 -1.37
CA LEU A 246 29.97 10.34 -0.54
C LEU A 246 31.28 10.41 -1.35
N LEU A 247 31.24 10.11 -2.65
CA LEU A 247 32.44 10.18 -3.51
C LEU A 247 32.39 11.37 -4.47
N ASP A 248 31.28 11.52 -5.19
CA ASP A 248 31.11 12.54 -6.23
C ASP A 248 30.66 13.89 -5.66
N SER A 249 30.02 13.87 -4.49
CA SER A 249 29.56 15.07 -3.76
C SER A 249 30.36 15.31 -2.48
N ASP A 250 30.00 16.36 -1.73
CA ASP A 250 30.55 16.61 -0.40
C ASP A 250 29.89 15.70 0.67
N PRO A 251 30.63 14.77 1.31
CA PRO A 251 30.10 13.89 2.35
C PRO A 251 29.52 14.65 3.54
N GLU A 252 30.02 15.85 3.80
CA GLU A 252 29.53 16.72 4.86
C GLU A 252 28.04 17.06 4.67
N ALA A 253 27.56 17.21 3.44
CA ALA A 253 26.15 17.44 3.17
C ALA A 253 25.25 16.26 3.59
N TYR A 254 25.74 15.02 3.43
CA TYR A 254 25.03 13.83 3.91
C TYR A 254 25.07 13.72 5.44
N LEU A 255 26.23 13.98 6.04
CA LEU A 255 26.41 13.95 7.50
C LEU A 255 25.62 15.06 8.20
N ASP A 256 25.45 16.22 7.58
CA ASP A 256 24.62 17.31 8.09
C ASP A 256 23.13 16.95 8.05
N MET A 257 22.64 16.28 7.00
CA MET A 257 21.27 15.75 6.97
C MET A 257 21.06 14.68 8.03
N LEU A 258 22.03 13.80 8.23
CA LEU A 258 22.00 12.79 9.28
C LEU A 258 21.98 13.44 10.67
N LEU A 259 22.81 14.47 10.89
CA LEU A 259 22.82 15.27 12.11
C LEU A 259 21.46 15.93 12.37
N GLN A 260 20.84 16.54 11.35
CA GLN A 260 19.54 17.18 11.49
C GLN A 260 18.43 16.18 11.85
N ASP A 261 18.41 15.02 11.19
CA ASP A 261 17.44 13.97 11.44
C ASP A 261 17.58 13.37 12.85
N VAL A 262 18.80 13.04 13.26
CA VAL A 262 19.08 12.54 14.62
C VAL A 262 18.76 13.61 15.67
N THR A 263 19.12 14.87 15.43
CA THR A 263 18.78 15.99 16.33
C THR A 263 17.26 16.12 16.48
N ALA A 264 16.50 16.03 15.38
CA ALA A 264 15.04 16.08 15.42
C ALA A 264 14.45 14.91 16.22
N ARG A 265 15.04 13.72 16.12
CA ARG A 265 14.63 12.52 16.88
C ARG A 265 14.98 12.62 18.37
N LEU A 266 16.10 13.25 18.72
CA LEU A 266 16.53 13.44 20.11
C LEU A 266 15.80 14.58 20.81
N ARG A 267 15.33 15.61 20.07
CA ARG A 267 14.67 16.79 20.64
C ARG A 267 13.56 16.47 21.65
N PRO A 268 12.56 15.61 21.37
CA PRO A 268 11.52 15.31 22.36
C PRO A 268 12.05 14.67 23.64
N ARG A 269 13.15 13.90 23.55
CA ARG A 269 13.77 13.21 24.69
C ARG A 269 14.59 14.17 25.54
N VAL A 270 15.39 15.03 24.91
CA VAL A 270 16.14 16.08 25.61
C VAL A 270 15.17 17.07 26.27
N SER A 271 14.11 17.46 25.57
CA SER A 271 13.05 18.29 26.15
C SER A 271 12.35 17.61 27.32
N ALA A 272 12.12 16.28 27.25
CA ALA A 272 11.54 15.55 28.36
C ALA A 272 12.48 15.46 29.56
N ALA A 273 13.78 15.22 29.35
CA ALA A 273 14.79 15.19 30.42
C ALA A 273 14.86 16.55 31.13
N VAL A 274 14.98 17.64 30.37
CA VAL A 274 14.98 19.01 30.89
C VAL A 274 13.67 19.38 31.59
N LEU A 275 12.51 18.98 31.03
CA LEU A 275 11.21 19.28 31.65
C LEU A 275 11.04 18.58 33.01
N VAL A 276 11.66 17.42 33.20
CA VAL A 276 11.53 16.60 34.41
C VAL A 276 12.49 17.09 35.50
N GLU A 277 13.75 17.35 35.17
CA GLU A 277 14.78 17.70 36.15
C GLU A 277 15.06 19.21 36.25
N ASP A 278 14.45 20.03 35.40
CA ASP A 278 14.73 21.48 35.22
C ASP A 278 16.19 21.78 34.80
N GLU A 279 16.98 20.73 34.55
CA GLU A 279 18.33 20.76 33.99
C GLU A 279 18.58 19.50 33.15
N LEU A 280 19.67 19.49 32.37
CA LEU A 280 20.14 18.30 31.67
C LEU A 280 21.29 17.74 32.48
N THR A 281 21.08 16.61 33.18
CA THR A 281 22.11 16.03 34.05
C THR A 281 23.30 15.50 33.24
N ALA A 282 24.46 15.29 33.88
CA ALA A 282 25.63 14.73 33.22
C ALA A 282 25.37 13.30 32.69
N ASP A 283 24.62 12.49 33.44
CA ASP A 283 24.27 11.13 33.06
C ASP A 283 23.29 11.12 31.87
N ASP A 284 22.29 12.01 31.86
CA ASP A 284 21.38 12.17 30.70
C ASP A 284 22.12 12.69 29.47
N TYR A 285 23.08 13.60 29.66
CA TYR A 285 23.91 14.12 28.59
C TYR A 285 24.76 13.00 27.95
N GLU A 286 25.46 12.19 28.75
CA GLU A 286 26.23 11.04 28.24
C GLU A 286 25.33 10.00 27.58
N HIS A 287 24.15 9.73 28.14
CA HIS A 287 23.19 8.80 27.54
C HIS A 287 22.67 9.30 26.18
N MET A 288 22.33 10.59 26.07
CA MET A 288 21.88 11.19 24.81
C MET A 288 22.99 11.22 23.75
N VAL A 289 24.26 11.42 24.16
CA VAL A 289 25.42 11.33 23.25
C VAL A 289 25.60 9.89 22.76
N SER A 290 25.55 8.89 23.64
CA SER A 290 25.63 7.48 23.26
C SER A 290 24.47 7.05 22.36
N GLU A 291 23.26 7.56 22.60
CA GLU A 291 22.11 7.30 21.73
C GLU A 291 22.28 7.95 20.35
N ALA A 292 22.84 9.15 20.28
CA ALA A 292 23.14 9.81 19.01
C ALA A 292 24.19 9.04 18.18
N GLU A 293 25.21 8.46 18.83
CA GLU A 293 26.20 7.60 18.20
C GLU A 293 25.58 6.29 17.69
N ALA A 294 24.70 5.67 18.48
CA ALA A 294 23.96 4.47 18.06
C ALA A 294 23.03 4.73 16.87
N LEU A 295 22.67 5.99 16.60
CA LEU A 295 21.91 6.43 15.44
C LEU A 295 22.79 6.81 14.24
N GLY A 296 24.11 6.63 14.34
CA GLY A 296 25.05 6.74 13.22
C GLY A 296 25.83 8.06 13.14
N LEU A 297 25.76 8.93 14.15
CA LEU A 297 26.63 10.10 14.26
C LEU A 297 28.01 9.73 14.81
N ASP A 298 29.06 10.43 14.38
CA ASP A 298 30.34 10.40 15.09
C ASP A 298 30.22 11.15 16.43
N HIS A 299 31.14 10.85 17.35
CA HIS A 299 31.17 11.43 18.69
C HIS A 299 31.10 12.97 18.69
N GLY A 300 31.83 13.62 17.77
CA GLY A 300 31.85 15.09 17.68
C GLY A 300 30.50 15.66 17.28
N ARG A 301 29.83 15.06 16.29
CA ARG A 301 28.48 15.47 15.87
C ARG A 301 27.40 15.10 16.90
N ALA A 302 27.55 13.98 17.61
CA ALA A 302 26.68 13.59 18.72
C ALA A 302 26.70 14.63 19.85
N VAL A 303 27.90 15.00 20.32
CA VAL A 303 28.12 16.07 21.32
C VAL A 303 27.56 17.41 20.83
N LYS A 304 27.75 17.74 19.55
CA LYS A 304 27.19 18.96 18.93
C LYS A 304 25.66 18.95 18.91
N ALA A 305 25.02 17.84 18.59
CA ALA A 305 23.56 17.70 18.56
C ALA A 305 22.95 17.96 19.95
N VAL A 306 23.43 17.21 20.96
CA VAL A 306 22.91 17.28 22.33
C VAL A 306 23.19 18.64 22.97
N SER A 307 24.40 19.19 22.79
CA SER A 307 24.74 20.53 23.30
C SER A 307 23.94 21.65 22.63
N THR A 308 23.54 21.47 21.37
CA THR A 308 22.69 22.45 20.66
C THR A 308 21.27 22.41 21.20
N LEU A 309 20.70 21.22 21.40
CA LEU A 309 19.38 21.05 22.02
C LEU A 309 19.32 21.59 23.45
N ALA A 310 20.36 21.36 24.27
CA ALA A 310 20.44 21.91 25.61
C ALA A 310 20.43 23.45 25.61
N ARG A 311 21.18 24.07 24.67
CA ARG A 311 21.18 25.53 24.47
C ARG A 311 19.85 26.06 23.96
N GLU A 312 19.18 25.36 23.02
CA GLU A 312 17.84 25.71 22.54
C GLU A 312 16.81 25.77 23.68
N LEU A 313 16.96 24.89 24.68
CA LEU A 313 16.08 24.81 25.85
C LEU A 313 16.51 25.75 27.00
N GLY A 314 17.58 26.52 26.83
CA GLY A 314 18.05 27.48 27.83
C GLY A 314 18.77 26.88 29.04
N VAL A 315 19.22 25.62 28.94
CA VAL A 315 19.85 24.88 30.04
C VAL A 315 21.38 24.86 29.88
N ALA A 316 22.10 24.87 31.00
CA ALA A 316 23.55 24.75 31.00
C ALA A 316 23.98 23.39 30.42
N VAL A 317 24.90 23.39 29.46
CA VAL A 317 25.50 22.16 28.95
C VAL A 317 26.43 21.61 30.03
N PRO A 318 26.23 20.37 30.52
CA PRO A 318 27.15 19.74 31.46
C PRO A 318 28.55 19.74 30.87
N GLN A 319 29.52 20.33 31.56
CA GLN A 319 30.91 20.14 31.16
C GLN A 319 31.29 18.70 31.49
N PRO A 320 31.94 17.96 30.57
CA PRO A 320 32.49 16.66 30.91
C PRO A 320 33.42 16.85 32.11
N ALA A 321 33.20 16.07 33.17
CA ALA A 321 34.06 16.10 34.34
C ALA A 321 35.51 15.92 33.85
N THR A 322 36.32 16.96 34.02
CA THR A 322 37.74 16.87 33.69
C THR A 322 38.31 15.79 34.60
N GLN A 323 38.65 14.63 34.04
CA GLN A 323 39.35 13.60 34.80
C GLN A 323 40.60 14.25 35.40
N PRO A 324 40.89 14.08 36.70
CA PRO A 324 42.14 14.55 37.26
C PRO A 324 43.29 13.90 36.47
N ALA A 325 44.20 14.74 35.99
CA ALA A 325 45.30 14.40 35.11
C ALA A 325 46.02 13.12 35.57
N ARG A 326 45.96 12.08 34.75
CA ARG A 326 46.92 10.98 34.84
C ARG A 326 48.27 11.53 34.38
N THR A 327 49.19 11.68 35.32
CA THR A 327 50.60 11.95 35.04
C THR A 327 51.17 10.82 34.16
N PRO A 328 51.86 11.14 33.04
CA PRO A 328 52.59 10.14 32.29
C PRO A 328 53.96 9.93 32.95
N SER A 329 54.17 8.79 33.61
CA SER A 329 55.52 8.34 33.96
C SER A 329 55.95 7.27 32.96
N SER A 330 56.48 7.71 31.82
CA SER A 330 57.40 6.90 31.02
C SER A 330 58.78 6.98 31.66
N GLY A 331 59.24 5.86 32.24
CA GLY A 331 60.60 5.67 32.71
C GLY A 331 61.10 4.30 32.27
N VAL A 332 61.89 4.29 31.19
CA VAL A 332 62.55 3.12 30.59
C VAL A 332 63.48 2.43 31.62
N PRO A 333 63.56 1.08 31.67
CA PRO A 333 64.44 0.37 32.59
C PRO A 333 65.74 -0.12 31.94
N ARG A 334 66.88 0.05 32.64
CA ARG A 334 68.05 -0.87 32.83
C ARG A 334 69.38 -0.11 33.03
N PRO A 335 70.47 -0.74 33.51
CA PRO A 335 70.60 -1.92 34.41
C PRO A 335 71.68 -1.73 35.53
N GLY A 336 71.78 -2.69 36.46
CA GLY A 336 73.09 -3.13 36.97
C GLY A 336 73.47 -2.80 38.42
N SER A 337 73.21 -3.77 39.32
CA SER A 337 74.15 -4.35 40.31
C SER A 337 75.03 -3.44 41.19
N VAL A 338 75.01 -3.67 42.52
CA VAL A 338 76.05 -4.44 43.25
C VAL A 338 75.65 -4.59 44.73
N GLN A 339 75.48 -5.87 45.10
CA GLN A 339 75.72 -6.62 46.35
C GLN A 339 75.18 -6.24 47.76
N PRO A 340 74.77 -7.27 48.55
CA PRO A 340 74.43 -7.23 49.99
C PRO A 340 75.68 -7.64 50.82
N PRO A 341 75.70 -7.91 52.17
CA PRO A 341 74.82 -8.89 52.86
C PRO A 341 74.58 -8.71 54.40
N VAL A 342 73.82 -9.67 54.95
CA VAL A 342 73.71 -10.17 56.35
C VAL A 342 73.24 -9.17 57.43
N GLY A 343 72.18 -9.37 58.22
CA GLY A 343 71.54 -10.57 58.73
C GLY A 343 71.82 -10.70 60.22
N GLN A 344 70.78 -10.59 61.09
CA GLN A 344 70.60 -11.35 62.34
C GLN A 344 69.41 -10.83 63.16
N THR A 345 68.31 -11.57 63.03
CA THR A 345 67.50 -12.24 64.05
C THR A 345 67.63 -11.86 65.56
N ILE A 346 66.45 -11.90 66.23
CA ILE A 346 66.16 -12.21 67.66
C ILE A 346 65.96 -10.99 68.60
N ARG A 347 64.72 -10.74 69.06
CA ARG A 347 64.15 -11.05 70.41
C ARG A 347 62.93 -10.16 70.79
N PRO A 348 61.86 -10.71 71.39
CA PRO A 348 60.95 -10.01 72.33
C PRO A 348 61.36 -10.34 73.80
N PRO A 349 60.61 -10.05 74.89
CA PRO A 349 59.39 -9.25 75.12
C PRO A 349 59.50 -8.22 76.31
N SER A 350 58.39 -7.51 76.61
CA SER A 350 57.80 -7.11 77.93
C SER A 350 58.69 -6.67 79.12
N THR A 351 58.37 -5.69 79.98
CA THR A 351 57.09 -5.22 80.59
C THR A 351 57.40 -4.03 81.51
N TYR A 352 56.47 -3.07 81.70
CA TYR A 352 55.97 -2.65 83.03
C TYR A 352 54.78 -1.68 82.92
N THR A 353 53.74 -1.91 83.75
CA THR A 353 52.50 -1.13 83.93
C THR A 353 52.35 -0.82 85.44
N PRO A 354 51.63 0.24 85.86
CA PRO A 354 50.27 0.07 86.42
C PRO A 354 49.32 1.26 86.05
N ALA A 355 48.09 1.13 85.51
CA ALA A 355 46.78 0.65 86.04
C ALA A 355 46.07 1.67 87.01
N PRO A 356 44.71 1.77 87.14
CA PRO A 356 43.61 1.08 86.42
C PRO A 356 42.26 1.87 86.13
N SER A 357 41.39 1.24 85.30
CA SER A 357 39.89 1.13 85.35
C SER A 357 38.86 2.15 84.77
N THR A 358 38.09 1.61 83.82
CA THR A 358 36.83 1.92 83.06
C THR A 358 35.52 2.02 83.91
N PRO A 359 34.25 2.13 83.40
CA PRO A 359 33.62 2.54 82.10
C PRO A 359 32.37 3.51 82.26
N PRO A 360 31.60 3.89 81.20
CA PRO A 360 30.41 4.78 81.31
C PRO A 360 29.03 4.09 81.18
N PRO A 361 27.96 4.62 81.81
CA PRO A 361 26.55 4.31 81.48
C PRO A 361 25.62 5.58 81.31
N PRO A 362 24.32 5.42 80.94
CA PRO A 362 23.51 6.36 80.12
C PRO A 362 22.57 7.30 80.92
N PRO A 363 21.75 8.19 80.27
CA PRO A 363 20.95 9.22 80.96
C PRO A 363 19.48 8.83 81.19
N PRO A 364 18.84 9.38 82.26
CA PRO A 364 17.43 9.83 82.17
C PRO A 364 17.19 11.13 83.03
N PRO A 365 15.96 11.55 83.42
CA PRO A 365 15.24 12.67 82.78
C PRO A 365 14.75 13.82 83.72
N SER A 366 14.40 14.96 83.09
CA SER A 366 13.33 15.96 83.36
C SER A 366 12.96 16.54 84.76
N ARG A 367 12.90 17.90 84.76
CA ARG A 367 11.95 18.87 85.42
C ARG A 367 12.11 19.27 86.91
N PRO A 368 11.54 20.41 87.42
CA PRO A 368 10.77 21.51 86.78
C PRO A 368 11.07 22.99 87.24
N ASP A 369 10.52 23.95 86.47
CA ASP A 369 9.94 25.30 86.72
C ASP A 369 10.48 26.32 87.75
N ARG A 370 10.67 27.59 87.30
CA ARG A 370 9.79 28.75 87.65
C ARG A 370 10.18 30.12 87.04
N PHE A 371 9.16 30.81 86.49
CA PHE A 371 8.92 32.27 86.29
C PHE A 371 10.01 33.11 85.58
N ALA A 372 9.76 33.97 84.57
CA ALA A 372 8.62 34.86 84.29
C ALA A 372 8.53 35.28 82.79
N ARG A 373 7.32 35.71 82.39
CA ARG A 373 6.87 36.29 81.10
C ARG A 373 7.34 37.76 80.89
N PRO A 374 7.07 38.45 79.74
CA PRO A 374 6.32 38.04 78.53
C PRO A 374 6.97 38.38 77.16
N GLY A 375 6.52 37.71 76.09
CA GLY A 375 6.46 38.31 74.75
C GLY A 375 6.88 37.42 73.58
N ARG A 376 5.94 37.21 72.64
CA ARG A 376 6.06 36.64 71.28
C ARG A 376 6.15 35.12 71.13
N THR A 377 5.03 34.57 70.67
CA THR A 377 4.89 33.33 69.89
C THR A 377 5.80 33.33 68.66
N PRO A 378 6.37 32.17 68.30
CA PRO A 378 5.94 31.56 67.05
C PRO A 378 5.65 30.05 67.11
N ALA A 379 4.91 29.66 66.08
CA ALA A 379 4.33 28.38 65.69
C ALA A 379 5.19 27.13 65.85
N GLY A 380 4.50 26.02 66.12
CA GLY A 380 5.03 24.68 66.25
C GLY A 380 5.50 24.03 64.95
N GLY A 381 6.33 23.00 65.13
CA GLY A 381 6.90 22.18 64.07
C GLY A 381 5.88 21.32 63.34
N ALA A 382 6.03 21.29 62.01
CA ALA A 382 5.36 20.36 61.12
C ALA A 382 6.22 19.09 60.92
N ALA A 383 5.55 17.95 60.81
CA ALA A 383 6.08 16.66 60.34
C ALA A 383 6.71 16.79 58.94
N PRO A 384 7.61 15.87 58.52
CA PRO A 384 8.24 15.96 57.19
C PRO A 384 7.17 15.76 56.11
N THR A 385 6.85 16.83 55.39
CA THR A 385 5.99 16.78 54.20
C THR A 385 6.72 16.02 53.11
N ALA A 386 6.14 14.93 52.63
CA ALA A 386 6.60 14.23 51.43
C ALA A 386 6.78 15.24 50.30
N SER A 387 7.99 15.31 49.73
CA SER A 387 8.27 16.27 48.68
C SER A 387 7.35 15.99 47.47
N PRO A 388 6.83 17.03 46.78
CA PRO A 388 5.99 16.87 45.59
C PRO A 388 6.62 16.03 44.47
N ARG A 389 7.93 15.78 44.50
CA ARG A 389 8.68 14.97 43.51
C ARG A 389 8.43 13.47 43.65
N ALA A 390 8.19 12.96 44.86
CA ALA A 390 8.17 11.51 45.10
C ALA A 390 7.10 10.73 44.32
N TRP A 391 5.90 11.31 44.11
CA TRP A 391 4.87 10.65 43.30
C TRP A 391 5.10 10.81 41.78
N HIS A 392 5.82 11.85 41.35
CA HIS A 392 6.23 12.01 39.95
C HIS A 392 7.26 10.95 39.56
N ASP A 393 8.23 10.67 40.43
CA ASP A 393 9.23 9.59 40.23
C ASP A 393 8.54 8.25 40.01
N LYS A 394 7.51 7.95 40.81
CA LYS A 394 6.70 6.73 40.66
C LYS A 394 5.88 6.68 39.37
N LEU A 395 5.38 7.81 38.88
CA LEU A 395 4.76 7.83 37.55
C LEU A 395 5.79 7.66 36.42
N SER A 396 7.01 8.15 36.59
CA SER A 396 8.10 7.90 35.62
C SER A 396 8.46 6.42 35.58
N GLU A 397 8.62 5.78 36.75
CA GLU A 397 8.78 4.32 36.88
C GLU A 397 7.61 3.57 36.21
N ALA A 398 6.36 4.00 36.42
CA ALA A 398 5.18 3.39 35.81
C ALA A 398 5.21 3.46 34.27
N ARG A 399 5.59 4.61 33.70
CA ARG A 399 5.74 4.77 32.24
C ARG A 399 6.88 3.93 31.69
N ALA A 400 7.99 3.83 32.42
CA ALA A 400 9.11 2.97 32.05
C ALA A 400 8.68 1.49 32.02
N ALA A 401 7.90 1.06 33.02
CA ALA A 401 7.34 -0.28 33.07
C ALA A 401 6.39 -0.57 31.89
N LEU A 402 5.48 0.36 31.54
CA LEU A 402 4.62 0.23 30.35
C LEU A 402 5.44 0.10 29.05
N ARG A 403 6.48 0.92 28.89
CA ARG A 403 7.38 0.84 27.72
C ARG A 403 8.16 -0.47 27.64
N ALA A 404 8.48 -1.05 28.79
CA ALA A 404 9.09 -2.37 28.89
C ALA A 404 8.09 -3.53 28.72
N GLY A 405 6.81 -3.23 28.46
CA GLY A 405 5.75 -4.22 28.35
C GLY A 405 5.41 -4.88 29.70
N ARG A 406 5.72 -4.26 30.83
CA ARG A 406 5.45 -4.76 32.18
C ARG A 406 4.29 -4.01 32.82
N VAL A 407 3.07 -4.37 32.42
CA VAL A 407 1.85 -3.65 32.79
C VAL A 407 1.43 -3.89 34.24
N THR A 408 1.73 -5.06 34.81
CA THR A 408 1.44 -5.36 36.22
C THR A 408 2.37 -4.54 37.12
N GLU A 409 3.65 -4.45 36.76
CA GLU A 409 4.59 -3.54 37.44
C GLU A 409 4.12 -2.08 37.32
N ALA A 410 3.70 -1.65 36.13
CA ALA A 410 3.19 -0.29 35.92
C ALA A 410 1.98 0.03 36.82
N GLN A 411 1.03 -0.90 36.96
CA GLN A 411 -0.12 -0.73 37.87
C GLN A 411 0.32 -0.58 39.34
N ALA A 412 1.29 -1.38 39.78
CA ALA A 412 1.84 -1.26 41.14
C ALA A 412 2.48 0.13 41.36
N LYS A 413 3.24 0.63 40.38
CA LYS A 413 3.86 1.97 40.43
C LYS A 413 2.82 3.10 40.40
N VAL A 414 1.74 2.95 39.65
CA VAL A 414 0.61 3.89 39.66
C VAL A 414 -0.09 3.93 41.03
N GLU A 415 -0.24 2.78 41.70
CA GLU A 415 -0.81 2.72 43.03
C GLU A 415 0.10 3.39 44.08
N GLU A 416 1.41 3.12 44.02
CA GLU A 416 2.42 3.82 44.84
C GLU A 416 2.36 5.34 44.62
N ALA A 417 2.25 5.79 43.37
CA ALA A 417 2.10 7.21 43.04
C ALA A 417 0.80 7.80 43.61
N ARG A 418 -0.32 7.08 43.55
CA ARG A 418 -1.61 7.51 44.13
C ARG A 418 -1.52 7.67 45.64
N GLN A 419 -0.86 6.73 46.32
CA GLN A 419 -0.63 6.79 47.77
C GLN A 419 0.22 8.01 48.15
N LEU A 420 1.32 8.25 47.42
CA LEU A 420 2.21 9.39 47.67
C LEU A 420 1.57 10.74 47.35
N ALA A 421 0.69 10.80 46.34
CA ALA A 421 -0.07 12.00 45.99
C ALA A 421 -1.27 12.26 46.91
N GLY A 422 -1.62 11.31 47.78
CA GLY A 422 -2.81 11.41 48.66
C GLY A 422 -4.15 11.34 47.91
N GLY A 423 -4.16 10.89 46.66
CA GLY A 423 -5.36 10.85 45.82
C GLY A 423 -5.07 10.67 44.33
N THR A 424 -6.15 10.52 43.54
CA THR A 424 -6.05 10.37 42.08
C THR A 424 -6.01 11.74 41.40
N MET A 425 -4.86 12.11 40.88
CA MET A 425 -4.66 13.31 40.06
C MET A 425 -4.82 12.99 38.56
N PRO A 426 -5.09 13.98 37.68
CA PRO A 426 -5.24 13.73 36.24
C PRO A 426 -4.08 12.97 35.58
N PRO A 427 -2.79 13.23 35.90
CA PRO A 427 -1.67 12.45 35.34
C PRO A 427 -1.64 11.00 35.81
N ILE A 428 -1.99 10.74 37.08
CA ILE A 428 -2.07 9.39 37.65
C ILE A 428 -3.22 8.63 36.98
N ARG A 429 -4.36 9.29 36.79
CA ARG A 429 -5.53 8.72 36.09
C ARG A 429 -5.19 8.32 34.66
N ALA A 430 -4.51 9.18 33.91
CA ALA A 430 -4.17 8.89 32.51
C ALA A 430 -3.33 7.61 32.38
N ILE A 431 -2.30 7.44 33.20
CA ILE A 431 -1.45 6.24 33.18
C ILE A 431 -2.19 5.02 33.74
N ALA A 432 -3.06 5.20 34.74
CA ALA A 432 -3.93 4.14 35.25
C ALA A 432 -4.87 3.61 34.16
N ASP A 433 -5.51 4.51 33.41
CA ASP A 433 -6.41 4.18 32.31
C ASP A 433 -5.65 3.49 31.17
N GLU A 434 -4.44 3.95 30.83
CA GLU A 434 -3.56 3.31 29.87
C GLU A 434 -3.18 1.88 30.29
N ALA A 435 -2.71 1.69 31.53
CA ALA A 435 -2.36 0.38 32.04
C ALA A 435 -3.57 -0.58 32.09
N ALA A 436 -4.75 -0.07 32.47
CA ALA A 436 -5.99 -0.86 32.46
C ALA A 436 -6.40 -1.30 31.05
N ASN A 437 -6.24 -0.42 30.05
CA ASN A 437 -6.50 -0.75 28.66
C ASN A 437 -5.54 -1.83 28.14
N VAL A 438 -4.23 -1.70 28.41
CA VAL A 438 -3.23 -2.71 28.03
C VAL A 438 -3.52 -4.06 28.69
N LEU A 439 -3.88 -4.06 29.98
CA LEU A 439 -4.24 -5.29 30.69
C LEU A 439 -5.48 -5.98 30.09
N THR A 440 -6.50 -5.19 29.73
CA THR A 440 -7.70 -5.68 29.05
C THR A 440 -7.35 -6.29 27.69
N GLU A 441 -6.52 -5.60 26.90
CA GLU A 441 -5.99 -6.09 25.63
C GLU A 441 -5.22 -7.42 25.79
N ALA A 442 -4.36 -7.50 26.80
CA ALA A 442 -3.55 -8.67 27.10
C ALA A 442 -4.41 -9.87 27.51
N THR A 443 -5.43 -9.63 28.34
CA THR A 443 -6.38 -10.67 28.78
C THR A 443 -7.17 -11.25 27.59
N GLN A 444 -7.68 -10.38 26.71
CA GLN A 444 -8.40 -10.80 25.51
C GLN A 444 -7.50 -11.61 24.57
N ARG A 445 -6.24 -11.19 24.41
CA ARG A 445 -5.27 -11.92 23.59
C ARG A 445 -4.87 -13.25 24.21
N TRP A 446 -4.73 -13.33 25.52
CA TRP A 446 -4.48 -14.60 26.20
C TRP A 446 -5.60 -15.60 25.93
N ALA A 447 -6.86 -15.17 25.99
CA ALA A 447 -7.99 -16.02 25.64
C ALA A 447 -7.92 -16.49 24.17
N ALA A 448 -7.58 -15.60 23.23
CA ALA A 448 -7.40 -15.94 21.83
C ALA A 448 -6.22 -16.90 21.58
N ALA A 449 -5.08 -16.68 22.25
CA ALA A 449 -3.90 -17.54 22.17
C ALA A 449 -4.20 -18.95 22.68
N VAL A 450 -4.89 -19.07 23.82
CA VAL A 450 -5.31 -20.38 24.36
C VAL A 450 -6.27 -21.09 23.40
N ALA A 451 -7.22 -20.37 22.79
CA ALA A 451 -8.11 -20.93 21.78
C ALA A 451 -7.37 -21.36 20.50
N ALA A 452 -6.34 -20.62 20.09
CA ALA A 452 -5.49 -20.97 18.95
C ALA A 452 -4.64 -22.23 19.25
N LEU A 453 -3.98 -22.28 20.40
CA LEU A 453 -3.22 -23.45 20.86
C LEU A 453 -4.10 -24.70 21.01
N ALA A 454 -5.29 -24.56 21.61
CA ALA A 454 -6.24 -25.67 21.74
C ALA A 454 -6.70 -26.21 20.37
N ALA A 455 -6.84 -25.32 19.38
CA ALA A 455 -7.17 -25.66 18.01
C ALA A 455 -5.93 -26.07 17.16
N ARG A 456 -4.74 -26.17 17.77
CA ARG A 456 -3.45 -26.46 17.11
C ARG A 456 -3.09 -25.48 15.98
N ARG A 457 -3.62 -24.25 16.04
CA ARG A 457 -3.30 -23.14 15.14
C ARG A 457 -2.05 -22.42 15.65
N TYR A 458 -0.89 -23.08 15.51
CA TYR A 458 0.36 -22.66 16.15
C TYR A 458 0.93 -21.36 15.54
N THR A 459 0.72 -21.11 14.25
CA THR A 459 1.20 -19.90 13.57
C THR A 459 0.43 -18.68 14.07
N GLU A 460 -0.89 -18.79 14.17
CA GLU A 460 -1.75 -17.77 14.75
C GLU A 460 -1.45 -17.53 16.24
N ALA A 461 -1.27 -18.61 17.02
CA ALA A 461 -0.92 -18.52 18.43
C ALA A 461 0.41 -17.77 18.62
N THR A 462 1.42 -18.05 17.80
CA THR A 462 2.74 -17.38 17.85
C THR A 462 2.58 -15.86 17.71
N GLY A 463 1.89 -15.40 16.66
CA GLY A 463 1.70 -13.96 16.44
C GLY A 463 0.91 -13.26 17.55
N ILE A 464 -0.08 -13.94 18.15
CA ILE A 464 -0.82 -13.40 19.31
C ILE A 464 0.10 -13.30 20.53
N LEU A 465 0.88 -14.34 20.81
CA LEU A 465 1.76 -14.43 21.99
C LEU A 465 2.95 -13.46 21.90
N GLU A 466 3.56 -13.28 20.74
CA GLU A 466 4.58 -12.24 20.50
C GLU A 466 4.04 -10.84 20.80
N ARG A 467 2.77 -10.59 20.44
CA ARG A 467 2.13 -9.32 20.77
C ARG A 467 1.95 -9.16 22.28
N ILE A 468 1.56 -10.21 22.99
CA ILE A 468 1.48 -10.19 24.47
C ILE A 468 2.88 -9.94 25.07
N GLN A 469 3.92 -10.62 24.57
CA GLN A 469 5.29 -10.42 25.02
C GLN A 469 5.75 -8.96 24.86
N ALA A 470 5.33 -8.28 23.80
CA ALA A 470 5.71 -6.90 23.56
C ALA A 470 5.01 -5.88 24.48
N ILE A 471 3.76 -6.15 24.91
CA ILE A 471 2.93 -5.15 25.62
C ILE A 471 2.65 -5.50 27.09
N ALA A 472 2.76 -6.78 27.46
CA ALA A 472 2.32 -7.32 28.75
C ALA A 472 3.05 -8.64 29.10
N VAL A 473 4.39 -8.64 29.05
CA VAL A 473 5.23 -9.82 29.31
C VAL A 473 5.07 -10.37 30.73
N ASP A 474 4.73 -9.50 31.69
CA ASP A 474 4.53 -9.84 33.10
C ASP A 474 3.10 -10.31 33.41
N VAL A 475 2.19 -10.32 32.43
CA VAL A 475 0.83 -10.83 32.59
C VAL A 475 0.80 -12.32 32.30
N ALA A 476 0.62 -13.11 33.36
CA ALA A 476 0.44 -14.55 33.25
C ALA A 476 -0.90 -14.90 32.56
N GLY A 477 -0.86 -15.91 31.71
CA GLY A 477 -2.05 -16.48 31.08
C GLY A 477 -2.85 -17.36 32.05
N PRO A 478 -3.96 -17.94 31.56
CA PRO A 478 -4.76 -18.88 32.34
C PRO A 478 -3.90 -19.99 32.97
N ASN A 479 -4.21 -20.34 34.22
CA ASN A 479 -3.46 -21.30 35.05
C ASN A 479 -2.00 -20.88 35.38
N GLY A 480 -1.68 -19.59 35.35
CA GLY A 480 -0.34 -19.09 35.67
C GLY A 480 0.69 -19.34 34.58
N ARG A 481 0.23 -19.62 33.35
CA ARG A 481 1.10 -19.96 32.24
C ARG A 481 1.91 -18.74 31.76
N SER A 482 3.21 -18.90 31.58
CA SER A 482 4.06 -17.82 31.05
C SER A 482 3.93 -17.69 29.52
N VAL A 483 4.17 -16.49 28.99
CA VAL A 483 4.21 -16.25 27.53
C VAL A 483 5.31 -17.09 26.88
N ALA A 484 6.46 -17.24 27.54
CA ALA A 484 7.59 -18.01 27.05
C ALA A 484 7.24 -19.50 26.88
N ASP A 485 6.56 -20.11 27.84
CA ASP A 485 6.15 -21.52 27.76
C ASP A 485 5.10 -21.76 26.68
N ALA A 486 4.22 -20.79 26.46
CA ALA A 486 3.21 -20.84 25.40
C ALA A 486 3.85 -20.68 24.01
N LEU A 487 4.81 -19.75 23.85
CA LEU A 487 5.59 -19.60 22.62
C LEU A 487 6.40 -20.85 22.32
N ALA A 488 7.06 -21.44 23.33
CA ALA A 488 7.80 -22.69 23.17
C ALA A 488 6.92 -23.88 22.79
N GLU A 489 5.65 -23.93 23.22
CA GLU A 489 4.68 -24.91 22.71
C GLU A 489 4.33 -24.64 21.24
N ALA A 490 4.00 -23.39 20.89
CA ALA A 490 3.64 -23.03 19.52
C ALA A 490 4.77 -23.32 18.53
N HIS A 491 6.01 -22.92 18.86
CA HIS A 491 7.18 -23.17 18.02
C HIS A 491 7.43 -24.66 17.81
N ARG A 492 7.37 -25.48 18.87
CA ARG A 492 7.50 -26.94 18.75
C ARG A 492 6.42 -27.55 17.84
N GLY A 493 5.19 -27.04 17.92
CA GLY A 493 4.10 -27.44 17.03
C GLY A 493 4.40 -27.14 15.56
N THR A 494 4.87 -25.93 15.27
CA THR A 494 5.27 -25.48 13.93
C THR A 494 6.47 -26.26 13.39
N GLU A 495 7.50 -26.50 14.20
CA GLU A 495 8.67 -27.31 13.84
C GLU A 495 8.28 -28.76 13.51
N THR A 496 7.40 -29.35 14.32
CA THR A 496 6.88 -30.70 14.07
C THR A 496 6.11 -30.76 12.74
N ALA A 497 5.30 -29.75 12.43
CA ALA A 497 4.57 -29.66 11.17
C ALA A 497 5.51 -29.44 9.95
N SER A 498 6.56 -28.64 10.12
CA SER A 498 7.59 -28.43 9.09
C SER A 498 8.35 -29.72 8.80
N ALA A 499 8.76 -30.47 9.83
CA ALA A 499 9.39 -31.77 9.65
C ALA A 499 8.45 -32.79 8.96
N ALA A 500 7.15 -32.76 9.28
CA ALA A 500 6.16 -33.61 8.61
C ALA A 500 5.97 -33.23 7.12
N LEU A 501 6.03 -31.93 6.79
CA LEU A 501 6.02 -31.45 5.41
C LEU A 501 7.26 -31.94 4.63
N GLU A 502 8.45 -31.82 5.21
CA GLU A 502 9.70 -32.33 4.62
C GLU A 502 9.63 -33.84 4.40
N HIS A 503 9.16 -34.60 5.39
CA HIS A 503 8.96 -36.04 5.25
C HIS A 503 7.97 -36.37 4.13
N ALA A 504 6.83 -35.68 4.07
CA ALA A 504 5.82 -35.91 3.03
C ALA A 504 6.38 -35.64 1.61
N ALA A 505 7.30 -34.68 1.45
CA ALA A 505 7.95 -34.39 0.18
C ALA A 505 8.81 -35.55 -0.35
N THR A 506 9.26 -36.46 0.53
CA THR A 506 10.01 -37.68 0.14
C THR A 506 9.12 -38.82 -0.36
N LEU A 507 7.80 -38.74 -0.12
CA LEU A 507 6.84 -39.77 -0.51
C LEU A 507 6.30 -39.52 -1.93
N PRO A 508 5.96 -40.57 -2.69
CA PRO A 508 5.34 -40.42 -4.01
C PRO A 508 3.79 -40.44 -3.96
N GLY A 509 3.17 -39.74 -4.91
CA GLY A 509 1.74 -39.87 -5.25
C GLY A 509 0.77 -39.73 -4.07
N GLN A 510 -0.17 -40.68 -3.94
CA GLN A 510 -1.21 -40.65 -2.89
C GLN A 510 -0.64 -40.75 -1.47
N ALA A 511 0.52 -41.40 -1.28
CA ALA A 511 1.15 -41.50 0.03
C ALA A 511 1.61 -40.12 0.54
N ARG A 512 2.11 -39.27 -0.36
CA ARG A 512 2.43 -37.87 -0.05
C ARG A 512 1.19 -37.07 0.33
N GLU A 513 0.11 -37.17 -0.43
CA GLU A 513 -1.14 -36.47 -0.10
C GLU A 513 -1.69 -36.87 1.27
N LEU A 514 -1.72 -38.18 1.59
CA LEU A 514 -2.18 -38.66 2.89
C LEU A 514 -1.30 -38.15 4.03
N ALA A 515 0.03 -38.14 3.85
CA ALA A 515 0.95 -37.58 4.83
C ALA A 515 0.71 -36.08 5.05
N LEU A 516 0.50 -35.31 3.98
CA LEU A 516 0.18 -33.87 4.06
C LEU A 516 -1.16 -33.62 4.75
N LEU A 517 -2.20 -34.41 4.48
CA LEU A 517 -3.50 -34.29 5.14
C LEU A 517 -3.41 -34.62 6.63
N SER A 518 -2.66 -35.66 6.99
CA SER A 518 -2.39 -36.00 8.39
C SER A 518 -1.64 -34.88 9.11
N ALA A 519 -0.62 -34.31 8.46
CA ALA A 519 0.15 -33.19 9.00
C ALA A 519 -0.71 -31.92 9.13
N LEU A 520 -1.57 -31.62 8.16
CA LEU A 520 -2.48 -30.47 8.22
C LEU A 520 -3.49 -30.62 9.36
N ASN A 521 -3.98 -31.83 9.64
CA ASN A 521 -4.84 -32.06 10.80
C ASN A 521 -4.10 -31.86 12.14
N ALA A 522 -2.77 -32.04 12.16
CA ALA A 522 -1.94 -31.77 13.33
C ALA A 522 -1.61 -30.27 13.50
N ALA A 523 -1.54 -29.51 12.40
CA ALA A 523 -1.30 -28.06 12.38
C ALA A 523 -2.09 -27.37 11.24
N PRO A 524 -3.36 -27.00 11.48
CA PRO A 524 -4.29 -26.58 10.42
C PRO A 524 -3.96 -25.24 9.75
N ASP A 525 -3.18 -24.38 10.40
CA ASP A 525 -2.80 -23.05 9.92
C ASP A 525 -1.38 -22.99 9.33
N HIS A 526 -0.70 -24.14 9.21
CA HIS A 526 0.67 -24.19 8.73
C HIS A 526 0.74 -23.84 7.23
N PRO A 527 1.38 -22.72 6.85
CA PRO A 527 1.29 -22.18 5.48
C PRO A 527 1.88 -23.12 4.44
N GLY A 528 2.99 -23.80 4.75
CA GLY A 528 3.62 -24.74 3.83
C GLY A 528 2.78 -25.99 3.54
N LEU A 529 1.98 -26.45 4.51
CA LEU A 529 1.11 -27.62 4.32
C LEU A 529 -0.11 -27.27 3.47
N ILE A 530 -0.70 -26.10 3.72
CA ILE A 530 -1.80 -25.55 2.92
C ILE A 530 -1.34 -25.34 1.46
N ALA A 531 -0.18 -24.72 1.27
CA ALA A 531 0.40 -24.49 -0.06
C ALA A 531 0.64 -25.82 -0.80
N ALA A 532 1.28 -26.80 -0.16
CA ALA A 532 1.56 -28.09 -0.77
C ALA A 532 0.28 -28.85 -1.19
N LEU A 533 -0.80 -28.78 -0.40
CA LEU A 533 -2.09 -29.39 -0.77
C LEU A 533 -2.81 -28.62 -1.88
N HIS A 534 -2.67 -27.30 -1.91
CA HIS A 534 -3.20 -26.48 -2.98
C HIS A 534 -2.50 -26.75 -4.32
N GLU A 535 -1.18 -26.96 -4.30
CA GLU A 535 -0.40 -27.35 -5.49
C GLU A 535 -0.82 -28.71 -6.05
N ILE A 536 -1.12 -29.68 -5.18
CA ILE A 536 -1.58 -31.00 -5.63
C ILE A 536 -3.02 -30.91 -6.17
N GLY A 537 -3.84 -30.02 -5.62
CA GLY A 537 -5.23 -29.85 -6.02
C GLY A 537 -6.15 -30.95 -5.50
N VAL A 538 -7.38 -30.98 -6.02
CA VAL A 538 -8.35 -32.06 -5.80
C VAL A 538 -8.82 -32.55 -7.15
N GLN A 539 -8.75 -33.86 -7.38
CA GLN A 539 -9.25 -34.48 -8.59
C GLN A 539 -10.77 -34.32 -8.70
N PRO A 540 -11.30 -33.93 -9.87
CA PRO A 540 -12.73 -33.79 -10.05
C PRO A 540 -13.47 -35.13 -9.89
N PRO A 541 -14.74 -35.11 -9.44
CA PRO A 541 -15.59 -36.29 -9.49
C PRO A 541 -15.80 -36.71 -10.95
N GLY A 542 -15.97 -38.00 -11.21
CA GLY A 542 -16.25 -38.49 -12.57
C GLY A 542 -17.75 -38.59 -12.85
N ASP A 543 -18.13 -38.56 -14.13
CA ASP A 543 -19.38 -39.19 -14.61
C ASP A 543 -20.66 -38.76 -13.86
N VAL A 544 -20.87 -37.44 -13.73
CA VAL A 544 -22.07 -36.87 -13.08
C VAL A 544 -23.30 -37.18 -13.93
N ARG A 545 -24.28 -37.86 -13.35
CA ARG A 545 -25.50 -38.32 -14.02
C ARG A 545 -26.73 -38.00 -13.18
N THR A 546 -27.86 -37.84 -13.87
CA THR A 546 -29.17 -37.63 -13.25
C THR A 546 -30.08 -38.81 -13.59
N ARG A 547 -30.85 -39.29 -12.60
CA ARG A 547 -31.79 -40.40 -12.77
C ARG A 547 -33.09 -40.10 -12.03
N MET A 548 -34.21 -40.19 -12.74
CA MET A 548 -35.55 -40.09 -12.14
C MET A 548 -35.84 -41.34 -11.30
N VAL A 549 -36.38 -41.15 -10.10
CA VAL A 549 -36.86 -42.21 -9.20
C VAL A 549 -38.30 -41.92 -8.77
N SER A 550 -39.01 -42.92 -8.28
CA SER A 550 -40.38 -42.79 -7.77
C SER A 550 -40.40 -41.91 -6.52
N GLY A 551 -40.54 -40.60 -6.71
CA GLY A 551 -40.58 -39.58 -5.64
C GLY A 551 -39.61 -38.40 -5.83
N GLY A 552 -38.67 -38.45 -6.78
CA GLY A 552 -37.64 -37.42 -6.90
C GLY A 552 -36.66 -37.62 -8.06
N LEU A 553 -35.60 -36.83 -8.04
CA LEU A 553 -34.46 -36.93 -8.95
C LEU A 553 -33.21 -37.25 -8.12
N VAL A 554 -32.48 -38.29 -8.48
CA VAL A 554 -31.18 -38.60 -7.87
C VAL A 554 -30.07 -38.11 -8.79
N ILE A 555 -29.14 -37.36 -8.23
CA ILE A 555 -27.89 -36.94 -8.87
C ILE A 555 -26.80 -37.87 -8.34
N SER A 556 -26.08 -38.59 -9.21
CA SER A 556 -25.04 -39.55 -8.84
C SER A 556 -23.76 -39.30 -9.65
N TRP A 557 -22.59 -39.53 -9.06
CA TRP A 557 -21.30 -39.36 -9.74
C TRP A 557 -20.29 -40.44 -9.28
N ALA A 558 -19.21 -40.62 -10.03
CA ALA A 558 -18.06 -41.38 -9.56
C ALA A 558 -17.27 -40.54 -8.53
N PRO A 559 -16.92 -41.11 -7.36
CA PRO A 559 -16.13 -40.42 -6.37
C PRO A 559 -14.80 -39.89 -6.93
N SER A 560 -14.33 -38.77 -6.39
CA SER A 560 -12.97 -38.29 -6.65
C SER A 560 -11.94 -39.36 -6.26
N THR A 561 -10.89 -39.51 -7.07
CA THR A 561 -9.75 -40.39 -6.79
C THR A 561 -8.75 -39.77 -5.80
N SER A 562 -9.03 -38.54 -5.33
CA SER A 562 -8.20 -37.88 -4.33
C SER A 562 -8.32 -38.60 -2.99
N PRO A 563 -7.20 -38.93 -2.32
CA PRO A 563 -7.21 -39.55 -1.02
C PRO A 563 -7.71 -38.58 0.06
N GLY A 564 -8.27 -39.15 1.13
CA GLY A 564 -8.84 -38.41 2.26
C GLY A 564 -10.36 -38.22 2.18
N GLN A 565 -10.89 -37.47 3.14
CA GLN A 565 -12.33 -37.17 3.18
C GLN A 565 -12.65 -36.03 2.20
N VAL A 566 -13.37 -36.38 1.13
CA VAL A 566 -13.83 -35.42 0.12
C VAL A 566 -15.29 -35.05 0.40
N GLU A 567 -15.59 -33.76 0.37
CA GLU A 567 -16.95 -33.21 0.38
C GLU A 567 -17.33 -32.79 -1.03
N TYR A 568 -18.56 -33.07 -1.46
CA TYR A 568 -19.09 -32.65 -2.75
C TYR A 568 -20.08 -31.51 -2.56
N ARG A 569 -19.88 -30.43 -3.31
CA ARG A 569 -20.82 -29.31 -3.41
C ARG A 569 -21.58 -29.43 -4.72
N ILE A 570 -22.91 -29.45 -4.62
CA ILE A 570 -23.82 -29.62 -5.75
C ILE A 570 -24.54 -28.30 -6.01
N GLN A 571 -24.53 -27.89 -7.27
CA GLN A 571 -25.22 -26.70 -7.75
C GLN A 571 -26.09 -27.07 -8.95
N ARG A 572 -27.19 -26.36 -9.13
CA ARG A 572 -28.07 -26.45 -10.29
C ARG A 572 -27.80 -25.26 -11.21
N VAL A 573 -27.70 -25.50 -12.50
CA VAL A 573 -27.68 -24.42 -13.49
C VAL A 573 -29.11 -23.89 -13.66
N GLY A 574 -29.31 -22.63 -13.30
CA GLY A 574 -30.56 -21.90 -13.49
C GLY A 574 -30.82 -21.62 -14.98
N PRO A 575 -32.06 -21.25 -15.34
CA PRO A 575 -32.41 -20.89 -16.72
C PRO A 575 -31.64 -19.67 -17.26
N ASP A 576 -31.10 -18.83 -16.36
CA ASP A 576 -30.22 -17.69 -16.65
C ASP A 576 -28.73 -18.06 -16.68
N GLY A 577 -28.40 -19.36 -16.58
CA GLY A 577 -27.04 -19.86 -16.53
C GLY A 577 -26.36 -19.75 -15.15
N LYS A 578 -27.03 -19.17 -14.14
CA LYS A 578 -26.44 -19.01 -12.79
C LYS A 578 -26.41 -20.33 -12.03
N LEU A 579 -25.39 -20.53 -11.20
CA LEU A 579 -25.26 -21.71 -10.35
C LEU A 579 -25.97 -21.52 -9.00
N LEU A 580 -27.11 -22.17 -8.82
CA LEU A 580 -27.89 -22.16 -7.59
C LEU A 580 -27.44 -23.30 -6.66
N PRO A 581 -27.15 -23.03 -5.37
CA PRO A 581 -26.73 -24.08 -4.44
C PRO A 581 -27.87 -25.07 -4.18
N VAL A 582 -27.57 -26.36 -4.30
CA VAL A 582 -28.52 -27.46 -4.05
C VAL A 582 -28.22 -28.11 -2.71
N GLY A 583 -26.95 -28.38 -2.41
CA GLY A 583 -26.53 -28.96 -1.15
C GLY A 583 -25.06 -29.37 -1.12
N THR A 584 -24.61 -29.85 0.04
CA THR A 584 -23.31 -30.48 0.24
C THR A 584 -23.47 -31.89 0.81
N THR A 585 -22.63 -32.83 0.38
CA THR A 585 -22.67 -34.22 0.84
C THR A 585 -21.30 -34.88 0.75
N HIS A 586 -21.04 -35.89 1.58
CA HIS A 586 -19.86 -36.76 1.47
C HIS A 586 -20.13 -38.02 0.63
N ARG A 587 -21.41 -38.32 0.36
CA ARG A 587 -21.80 -39.47 -0.46
C ARG A 587 -21.75 -39.08 -1.95
N PRO A 588 -21.43 -40.01 -2.86
CA PRO A 588 -21.40 -39.75 -4.30
C PRO A 588 -22.80 -39.66 -4.94
N GLU A 589 -23.81 -39.33 -4.13
CA GLU A 589 -25.19 -39.19 -4.56
C GLU A 589 -25.92 -38.15 -3.69
N LEU A 590 -26.90 -37.47 -4.30
CA LEU A 590 -27.81 -36.56 -3.63
C LEU A 590 -29.21 -36.68 -4.24
N GLU A 591 -30.23 -36.86 -3.41
CA GLU A 591 -31.63 -36.84 -3.81
C GLU A 591 -32.19 -35.41 -3.75
N VAL A 592 -32.87 -35.00 -4.81
CA VAL A 592 -33.45 -33.67 -4.97
C VAL A 592 -34.88 -33.78 -5.50
N ALA A 593 -35.66 -32.70 -5.36
CA ALA A 593 -37.02 -32.66 -5.86
C ALA A 593 -37.09 -32.89 -7.38
N ALA A 594 -38.08 -33.66 -7.82
CA ALA A 594 -38.33 -33.89 -9.24
C ALA A 594 -38.68 -32.56 -9.96
N PRO A 595 -38.24 -32.37 -11.22
CA PRO A 595 -38.72 -31.29 -12.07
C PRO A 595 -40.24 -31.39 -12.25
N ARG A 596 -40.91 -30.26 -12.55
CA ARG A 596 -42.36 -30.30 -12.82
C ARG A 596 -42.63 -31.11 -14.09
N PRO A 597 -43.79 -31.80 -14.19
CA PRO A 597 -44.14 -32.55 -15.39
C PRO A 597 -44.06 -31.67 -16.66
N GLY A 598 -43.24 -32.09 -17.62
CA GLY A 598 -43.01 -31.36 -18.89
C GLY A 598 -41.79 -30.44 -18.92
N GLU A 599 -41.12 -30.18 -17.78
CA GLU A 599 -39.87 -29.44 -17.75
C GLU A 599 -38.66 -30.34 -18.10
N PRO A 600 -37.66 -29.85 -18.86
CA PRO A 600 -36.44 -30.60 -19.10
C PRO A 600 -35.67 -30.83 -17.80
N THR A 601 -34.91 -31.92 -17.72
CA THR A 601 -34.09 -32.21 -16.53
C THR A 601 -33.01 -31.12 -16.38
N PRO A 602 -32.93 -30.44 -15.23
CA PRO A 602 -31.92 -29.40 -15.01
C PRO A 602 -30.50 -29.96 -15.08
N VAL A 603 -29.56 -29.12 -15.50
CA VAL A 603 -28.14 -29.43 -15.44
C VAL A 603 -27.63 -29.21 -14.02
N TYR A 604 -26.85 -30.17 -13.51
CA TYR A 604 -26.21 -30.08 -12.21
C TYR A 604 -24.70 -30.04 -12.34
N VAL A 605 -24.05 -29.29 -11.45
CA VAL A 605 -22.62 -29.14 -11.32
C VAL A 605 -22.19 -29.72 -9.99
N VAL A 606 -21.19 -30.60 -10.01
CA VAL A 606 -20.60 -31.22 -8.81
C VAL A 606 -19.14 -30.80 -8.72
N VAL A 607 -18.76 -30.30 -7.55
CA VAL A 607 -17.39 -29.87 -7.23
C VAL A 607 -16.90 -30.64 -6.00
N ALA A 608 -15.77 -31.33 -6.12
CA ALA A 608 -15.12 -31.97 -4.98
C ALA A 608 -14.32 -30.94 -4.17
N ARG A 609 -14.34 -31.06 -2.84
CA ARG A 609 -13.65 -30.18 -1.89
C ARG A 609 -12.90 -31.02 -0.87
N ARG A 610 -11.68 -30.62 -0.55
CA ARG A 610 -10.84 -31.24 0.49
C ARG A 610 -9.95 -30.19 1.13
N ALA A 611 -10.02 -30.05 2.45
CA ALA A 611 -9.20 -29.10 3.21
C ALA A 611 -9.19 -27.67 2.63
N GLY A 612 -10.34 -27.19 2.15
CA GLY A 612 -10.48 -25.87 1.52
C GLY A 612 -10.10 -25.79 0.04
N VAL A 613 -9.41 -26.79 -0.51
CA VAL A 613 -9.08 -26.89 -1.94
C VAL A 613 -10.28 -27.46 -2.70
N VAL A 614 -10.55 -26.92 -3.89
CA VAL A 614 -11.68 -27.32 -4.75
C VAL A 614 -11.19 -27.92 -6.07
N SER A 615 -11.92 -28.89 -6.61
CA SER A 615 -11.65 -29.47 -7.93
C SER A 615 -12.20 -28.60 -9.05
N ALA A 616 -11.85 -28.95 -10.29
CA ALA A 616 -12.61 -28.51 -11.46
C ALA A 616 -14.10 -28.90 -11.35
N GLU A 617 -14.96 -28.11 -11.97
CA GLU A 617 -16.40 -28.33 -12.02
C GLU A 617 -16.76 -29.44 -13.02
N VAL A 618 -17.61 -30.38 -12.61
CA VAL A 618 -18.12 -31.42 -13.52
C VAL A 618 -19.62 -31.30 -13.65
N ARG A 619 -20.09 -31.18 -14.88
CA ARG A 619 -21.49 -30.94 -15.21
C ARG A 619 -22.17 -32.23 -15.68
N SER A 620 -23.47 -32.36 -15.38
CA SER A 620 -24.28 -33.50 -15.81
C SER A 620 -24.59 -33.52 -17.32
N ASP A 621 -24.39 -32.40 -18.01
CA ASP A 621 -24.56 -32.25 -19.47
C ASP A 621 -23.25 -32.37 -20.24
N ALA A 622 -22.11 -32.56 -19.56
CA ALA A 622 -20.85 -32.81 -20.22
C ALA A 622 -20.95 -34.15 -20.99
N PRO A 623 -20.46 -34.21 -22.25
CA PRO A 623 -20.50 -35.44 -23.03
C PRO A 623 -19.77 -36.53 -22.24
N GLY A 624 -20.53 -37.52 -21.77
CA GLY A 624 -19.99 -38.64 -21.02
C GLY A 624 -18.87 -39.26 -21.84
N ARG A 625 -17.65 -39.26 -21.30
CA ARG A 625 -16.61 -40.17 -21.77
C ARG A 625 -17.15 -41.54 -21.45
N ALA A 626 -17.84 -42.15 -22.42
CA ALA A 626 -18.49 -43.43 -22.29
C ALA A 626 -17.54 -44.35 -21.52
N SER A 627 -18.00 -44.81 -20.36
CA SER A 627 -17.33 -45.83 -19.58
C SER A 627 -17.02 -46.95 -20.56
N GLN A 628 -15.74 -47.13 -20.88
CA GLN A 628 -15.30 -48.35 -21.53
C GLN A 628 -15.56 -49.45 -20.51
N SER A 629 -16.72 -50.09 -20.63
CA SER A 629 -16.93 -51.41 -20.05
C SER A 629 -15.75 -52.27 -20.47
N PRO A 630 -15.14 -53.04 -19.56
CA PRO A 630 -14.00 -53.87 -19.90
C PRO A 630 -14.48 -54.92 -20.89
N VAL A 631 -14.11 -54.75 -22.16
CA VAL A 631 -14.16 -55.86 -23.11
C VAL A 631 -13.03 -56.78 -22.69
N THR A 632 -13.38 -57.79 -21.91
CA THR A 632 -12.56 -58.96 -21.59
C THR A 632 -11.83 -59.42 -22.85
N PRO A 633 -10.49 -59.30 -22.95
CA PRO A 633 -9.74 -60.16 -23.84
C PRO A 633 -9.59 -61.48 -23.11
N ALA A 634 -10.21 -62.52 -23.66
CA ALA A 634 -9.99 -63.88 -23.23
C ALA A 634 -8.49 -64.17 -23.14
N ALA A 635 -8.09 -64.68 -21.98
CA ALA A 635 -6.78 -65.23 -21.74
C ALA A 635 -6.50 -66.40 -22.70
N SER A 636 -5.31 -66.42 -23.28
CA SER A 636 -4.55 -67.65 -23.52
C SER A 636 -3.05 -67.33 -23.57
N PRO A 637 -2.20 -68.28 -23.16
CA PRO A 637 -1.22 -68.00 -22.13
C PRO A 637 0.23 -68.04 -22.62
N ALA A 638 1.10 -67.57 -21.72
CA ALA A 638 2.49 -67.96 -21.55
C ALA A 638 3.46 -67.61 -22.69
N THR A 639 4.38 -66.68 -22.42
CA THR A 639 5.71 -66.99 -21.86
C THR A 639 6.59 -65.74 -21.94
N SER A 640 7.06 -65.24 -20.80
CA SER A 640 8.46 -64.85 -20.58
C SER A 640 8.61 -64.11 -19.26
N THR A 641 9.58 -64.57 -18.48
CA THR A 641 10.12 -63.98 -17.26
C THR A 641 11.58 -64.45 -17.24
N PRO A 642 12.54 -63.77 -16.60
CA PRO A 642 12.81 -62.33 -16.50
C PRO A 642 14.28 -62.03 -16.90
N ALA A 643 14.65 -60.76 -17.08
CA ALA A 643 15.96 -60.26 -16.64
C ALA A 643 16.04 -58.72 -16.73
N ALA A 644 16.13 -58.07 -15.57
CA ALA A 644 16.74 -56.74 -15.42
C ALA A 644 18.25 -56.92 -15.13
N PRO A 645 19.10 -55.87 -14.98
CA PRO A 645 18.88 -54.44 -15.18
C PRO A 645 19.96 -53.75 -16.05
N SER A 646 19.74 -52.46 -16.26
CA SER A 646 20.58 -51.45 -16.89
C SER A 646 22.02 -51.37 -16.36
N ALA A 647 22.94 -51.04 -17.27
CA ALA A 647 24.02 -50.09 -17.04
C ALA A 647 24.45 -49.51 -18.40
N THR A 648 24.53 -48.18 -18.53
CA THR A 648 25.70 -47.42 -19.02
C THR A 648 25.31 -45.96 -19.29
N VAL A 649 25.80 -45.10 -18.40
CA VAL A 649 26.51 -43.82 -18.63
C VAL A 649 25.96 -42.83 -19.66
N ALA A 650 25.74 -41.61 -19.15
CA ALA A 650 25.43 -40.37 -19.84
C ALA A 650 26.45 -39.97 -20.93
N GLN A 651 25.96 -39.34 -21.99
CA GLN A 651 26.68 -38.24 -22.63
C GLN A 651 25.72 -37.22 -23.27
N ALA A 652 26.07 -35.96 -23.06
CA ALA A 652 25.32 -34.77 -23.41
C ALA A 652 25.15 -34.56 -24.93
N ALA A 653 23.99 -34.03 -25.32
CA ALA A 653 23.84 -33.28 -26.56
C ALA A 653 22.81 -32.15 -26.34
N ALA A 654 23.28 -30.93 -26.57
CA ALA A 654 22.47 -29.72 -26.59
C ALA A 654 21.38 -29.81 -27.66
N VAL A 655 20.13 -29.47 -27.31
CA VAL A 655 19.03 -29.29 -28.26
C VAL A 655 18.48 -27.87 -28.09
N ALA A 656 18.51 -27.14 -29.19
CA ALA A 656 17.98 -25.79 -29.34
C ALA A 656 16.47 -25.71 -28.96
N PRO A 657 15.98 -24.55 -28.49
CA PRO A 657 14.58 -24.39 -28.14
C PRO A 657 13.71 -24.58 -29.39
N VAL A 658 12.82 -25.56 -29.34
CA VAL A 658 11.75 -25.77 -30.32
C VAL A 658 10.76 -24.61 -30.19
N SER A 659 10.67 -23.76 -31.21
CA SER A 659 9.58 -22.78 -31.32
C SER A 659 8.26 -23.52 -31.48
N VAL A 660 7.44 -23.50 -30.43
CA VAL A 660 6.02 -23.85 -30.47
C VAL A 660 5.29 -22.74 -31.26
N PRO A 661 4.51 -23.04 -32.30
CA PRO A 661 3.70 -22.02 -32.98
C PRO A 661 2.69 -21.44 -31.98
N PRO A 662 2.49 -20.10 -31.96
CA PRO A 662 1.58 -19.49 -30.99
C PRO A 662 0.16 -19.99 -31.23
N GLY A 663 -0.47 -20.50 -30.17
CA GLY A 663 -1.91 -20.74 -30.14
C GLY A 663 -2.69 -19.45 -30.38
N PRO A 664 -4.01 -19.54 -30.63
CA PRO A 664 -4.86 -18.35 -30.76
C PRO A 664 -4.69 -17.44 -29.54
N LEU A 665 -4.54 -16.13 -29.77
CA LEU A 665 -4.37 -15.15 -28.70
C LEU A 665 -5.58 -15.18 -27.76
N PRO A 666 -5.38 -15.11 -26.43
CA PRO A 666 -6.48 -15.07 -25.48
C PRO A 666 -7.34 -13.82 -25.68
N VAL A 667 -8.66 -13.98 -25.52
CA VAL A 667 -9.61 -12.87 -25.64
C VAL A 667 -9.52 -11.99 -24.38
N PRO A 668 -9.30 -10.67 -24.50
CA PRO A 668 -9.30 -9.77 -23.34
C PRO A 668 -10.68 -9.75 -22.69
N VAL A 669 -10.73 -9.68 -21.36
CA VAL A 669 -11.99 -9.41 -20.67
C VAL A 669 -12.51 -8.01 -21.03
N GLU A 670 -13.82 -7.90 -21.26
CA GLU A 670 -14.43 -6.66 -21.75
C GLU A 670 -14.71 -5.64 -20.63
N SER A 671 -14.81 -6.10 -19.39
CA SER A 671 -15.16 -5.25 -18.25
C SER A 671 -14.42 -5.65 -16.97
N LEU A 672 -14.16 -4.65 -16.12
CA LEU A 672 -13.57 -4.81 -14.80
C LEU A 672 -14.26 -3.83 -13.84
N ALA A 673 -15.10 -4.37 -12.97
CA ALA A 673 -15.84 -3.60 -11.97
C ALA A 673 -15.09 -3.60 -10.63
N VAL A 674 -15.04 -2.45 -9.98
CA VAL A 674 -14.43 -2.25 -8.67
C VAL A 674 -15.55 -2.06 -7.65
N LEU A 675 -15.63 -2.93 -6.66
CA LEU A 675 -16.67 -2.92 -5.63
C LEU A 675 -16.01 -2.85 -4.24
N PRO A 676 -16.26 -1.80 -3.46
CA PRO A 676 -15.71 -1.66 -2.12
C PRO A 676 -16.42 -2.64 -1.17
N HIS A 677 -15.68 -3.26 -0.25
CA HIS A 677 -16.20 -4.21 0.71
C HIS A 677 -15.47 -4.06 2.05
N GLY A 678 -15.92 -3.08 2.85
CA GLY A 678 -15.22 -2.67 4.07
C GLY A 678 -13.85 -2.08 3.74
N LYS A 679 -12.78 -2.56 4.40
CA LYS A 679 -11.38 -2.14 4.13
C LYS A 679 -10.73 -2.86 2.94
N ARG A 680 -11.54 -3.52 2.09
CA ARG A 680 -11.08 -4.35 0.97
C ARG A 680 -11.78 -3.92 -0.31
N VAL A 681 -11.19 -4.24 -1.45
CA VAL A 681 -11.75 -3.96 -2.77
C VAL A 681 -11.94 -5.27 -3.52
N ARG A 682 -13.17 -5.54 -3.96
CA ARG A 682 -13.52 -6.67 -4.81
C ARG A 682 -13.47 -6.22 -6.27
N LEU A 683 -12.73 -6.95 -7.08
CA LEU A 683 -12.54 -6.70 -8.51
C LEU A 683 -13.27 -7.81 -9.25
N VAL A 684 -14.37 -7.45 -9.91
CA VAL A 684 -15.28 -8.40 -10.56
C VAL A 684 -15.11 -8.26 -12.07
N TYR A 685 -14.96 -9.38 -12.75
CA TYR A 685 -14.72 -9.43 -14.20
C TYR A 685 -15.40 -10.67 -14.81
N PRO A 686 -15.76 -10.64 -16.10
CA PRO A 686 -16.31 -11.81 -16.77
C PRO A 686 -15.24 -12.90 -16.87
N VAL A 687 -15.65 -14.16 -16.66
CA VAL A 687 -14.74 -15.30 -16.82
C VAL A 687 -14.52 -15.55 -18.31
N PRO A 688 -13.29 -15.46 -18.82
CA PRO A 688 -13.01 -15.69 -20.24
C PRO A 688 -13.20 -17.18 -20.58
N ALA A 689 -13.55 -17.47 -21.84
CA ALA A 689 -13.75 -18.84 -22.32
C ALA A 689 -12.44 -19.66 -22.34
N THR A 690 -11.29 -19.00 -22.49
CA THR A 690 -9.95 -19.59 -22.45
C THR A 690 -8.99 -18.66 -21.70
N GLY A 691 -7.98 -19.24 -21.04
CA GLY A 691 -7.05 -18.51 -20.17
C GLY A 691 -7.60 -18.18 -18.78
N HIS A 692 -6.76 -17.54 -17.97
CA HIS A 692 -7.16 -17.00 -16.67
C HIS A 692 -6.91 -15.50 -16.62
N VAL A 693 -7.67 -14.79 -15.78
CA VAL A 693 -7.53 -13.33 -15.64
C VAL A 693 -6.64 -13.04 -14.45
N GLU A 694 -5.60 -12.27 -14.70
CA GLU A 694 -4.70 -11.74 -13.70
C GLU A 694 -4.99 -10.25 -13.52
N ILE A 695 -5.39 -9.85 -12.31
CA ILE A 695 -5.61 -8.45 -12.00
C ILE A 695 -4.34 -7.88 -11.39
N ARG A 696 -3.81 -6.80 -11.97
CA ARG A 696 -2.59 -6.14 -11.49
C ARG A 696 -2.84 -4.74 -11.01
N ARG A 697 -2.18 -4.41 -9.91
CA ARG A 697 -2.13 -3.08 -9.31
C ARG A 697 -1.02 -2.28 -9.98
N LEU A 698 -1.37 -1.30 -10.80
CA LEU A 698 -0.36 -0.50 -11.50
C LEU A 698 0.32 0.46 -10.53
N PRO A 699 1.67 0.55 -10.56
CA PRO A 699 2.40 1.58 -9.85
C PRO A 699 2.09 2.98 -10.43
N ASP A 700 2.29 4.00 -9.60
CA ASP A 700 2.18 5.39 -10.05
C ASP A 700 3.20 5.70 -11.16
N GLY A 701 2.77 6.47 -12.17
CA GLY A 701 3.59 6.80 -13.34
C GLY A 701 3.67 5.72 -14.43
N VAL A 702 3.29 4.46 -14.16
CA VAL A 702 3.25 3.42 -15.20
C VAL A 702 2.06 3.66 -16.13
N ARG A 703 2.33 3.73 -17.45
CA ARG A 703 1.28 3.87 -18.46
C ARG A 703 0.68 2.49 -18.76
N PRO A 704 -0.64 2.32 -18.66
CA PRO A 704 -1.26 1.04 -18.96
C PRO A 704 -1.11 0.67 -20.43
N PRO A 705 -1.04 -0.63 -20.75
CA PRO A 705 -1.09 -1.10 -22.13
C PRO A 705 -2.48 -0.84 -22.72
N THR A 706 -2.56 -0.69 -24.05
CA THR A 706 -3.84 -0.51 -24.74
C THR A 706 -4.67 -1.79 -24.62
N ALA A 707 -5.96 -1.68 -24.30
CA ALA A 707 -6.85 -2.85 -24.25
C ALA A 707 -6.81 -3.61 -25.60
N GLY A 708 -6.70 -4.93 -25.53
CA GLY A 708 -6.50 -5.83 -26.67
C GLY A 708 -5.05 -5.99 -27.13
N SER A 709 -4.08 -5.26 -26.56
CA SER A 709 -2.66 -5.41 -26.93
C SER A 709 -1.98 -6.59 -26.20
N LEU A 710 -0.99 -7.18 -26.87
CA LEU A 710 -0.17 -8.23 -26.29
C LEU A 710 0.79 -7.65 -25.24
N VAL A 711 0.85 -8.28 -24.08
CA VAL A 711 1.74 -7.93 -22.98
C VAL A 711 2.88 -8.94 -22.95
N SER A 712 4.09 -8.48 -23.29
CA SER A 712 5.29 -9.33 -23.39
C SER A 712 5.79 -9.80 -22.03
N ASP A 713 5.70 -8.94 -21.01
CA ASP A 713 6.04 -9.28 -19.64
C ASP A 713 5.01 -8.69 -18.68
N PRO A 714 4.03 -9.51 -18.22
CA PRO A 714 3.02 -9.09 -17.25
C PRO A 714 3.64 -8.51 -15.96
N SER A 715 4.84 -8.95 -15.58
CA SER A 715 5.51 -8.55 -14.33
C SER A 715 5.80 -7.04 -14.25
N THR A 716 5.94 -6.37 -15.41
CA THR A 716 6.18 -4.93 -15.51
C THR A 716 4.99 -4.07 -15.07
N TYR A 717 3.77 -4.61 -14.99
CA TYR A 717 2.55 -3.86 -14.68
C TYR A 717 2.11 -3.91 -13.21
N GLY A 718 3.06 -4.15 -12.30
CA GLY A 718 2.88 -4.05 -10.85
C GLY A 718 2.39 -5.32 -10.17
N GLU A 719 1.96 -5.19 -8.92
CA GLU A 719 1.67 -6.33 -8.04
C GLU A 719 0.38 -7.05 -8.43
N VAL A 720 0.38 -8.39 -8.33
CA VAL A 720 -0.78 -9.22 -8.64
C VAL A 720 -1.76 -9.16 -7.47
N VAL A 721 -3.00 -8.77 -7.75
CA VAL A 721 -4.09 -8.84 -6.78
C VAL A 721 -4.57 -10.29 -6.67
N PRO A 722 -4.59 -10.88 -5.47
CA PRO A 722 -4.99 -12.27 -5.29
C PRO A 722 -6.39 -12.56 -5.84
N GLY A 723 -6.48 -13.52 -6.76
CA GLY A 723 -7.74 -14.10 -7.20
C GLY A 723 -8.40 -14.87 -6.04
N MET A 724 -9.69 -14.66 -5.82
CA MET A 724 -10.49 -15.39 -4.83
C MET A 724 -11.42 -16.43 -5.46
N GLY A 725 -11.40 -16.53 -6.80
CA GLY A 725 -12.18 -17.46 -7.61
C GLY A 725 -12.34 -16.95 -9.05
N PRO A 726 -12.99 -17.70 -9.95
CA PRO A 726 -13.28 -17.24 -11.30
C PRO A 726 -14.11 -15.95 -11.25
N GLY A 727 -13.64 -14.92 -11.95
CA GLY A 727 -14.38 -13.65 -12.05
C GLY A 727 -14.26 -12.73 -10.83
N LEU A 728 -13.41 -13.06 -9.85
CA LEU A 728 -13.26 -12.26 -8.64
C LEU A 728 -11.80 -12.23 -8.14
N ALA A 729 -11.23 -11.03 -8.05
CA ALA A 729 -10.01 -10.76 -7.28
C ALA A 729 -10.33 -9.85 -6.10
N VAL A 730 -9.53 -9.92 -5.02
CA VAL A 730 -9.73 -9.07 -3.83
C VAL A 730 -8.43 -8.43 -3.38
N ASP A 731 -8.37 -7.10 -3.46
CA ASP A 731 -7.31 -6.33 -2.82
C ASP A 731 -7.65 -6.14 -1.34
N ARG A 732 -6.77 -6.64 -0.47
CA ARG A 732 -6.94 -6.63 0.99
C ARG A 732 -6.44 -5.33 1.65
N ARG A 733 -5.66 -4.51 0.93
CA ARG A 733 -5.06 -3.27 1.42
C ARG A 733 -4.88 -2.28 0.25
N PRO A 734 -5.96 -1.76 -0.32
CA PRO A 734 -5.82 -0.70 -1.31
C PRO A 734 -5.19 0.53 -0.63
N SER A 735 -4.12 1.08 -1.19
CA SER A 735 -3.48 2.30 -0.63
C SER A 735 -3.71 3.47 -1.56
N GLY A 736 -4.53 4.44 -1.12
CA GLY A 736 -4.85 5.64 -1.88
C GLY A 736 -5.51 5.35 -3.24
N PRO A 737 -5.54 6.35 -4.15
CA PRO A 737 -6.02 6.15 -5.51
C PRO A 737 -5.20 5.06 -6.20
N THR A 738 -5.85 3.97 -6.61
CA THR A 738 -5.18 2.78 -7.12
C THR A 738 -5.73 2.41 -8.49
N ARG A 739 -4.85 2.15 -9.46
CA ARG A 739 -5.22 1.62 -10.78
C ARG A 739 -5.14 0.10 -10.81
N TYR A 740 -6.14 -0.53 -11.40
CA TYR A 740 -6.15 -1.97 -11.69
C TYR A 740 -6.24 -2.21 -13.19
N LEU A 741 -5.40 -3.13 -13.68
CA LEU A 741 -5.41 -3.65 -15.05
C LEU A 741 -5.82 -5.11 -15.00
N ALA A 742 -6.78 -5.51 -15.84
CA ALA A 742 -7.01 -6.92 -16.12
C ALA A 742 -6.09 -7.41 -17.24
N LEU A 743 -5.49 -8.58 -17.09
CA LEU A 743 -4.74 -9.28 -18.13
C LEU A 743 -5.36 -10.67 -18.32
N THR A 744 -5.73 -11.05 -19.54
CA THR A 744 -6.08 -12.44 -19.84
C THR A 744 -4.81 -13.19 -20.24
N VAL A 745 -4.48 -14.28 -19.54
CA VAL A 745 -3.24 -15.05 -19.72
C VAL A 745 -3.56 -16.47 -20.19
N ASP A 746 -3.04 -16.83 -21.36
CA ASP A 746 -3.08 -18.19 -21.94
C ASP A 746 -1.84 -18.41 -22.83
N GLY A 747 -0.70 -18.73 -22.20
CA GLY A 747 0.62 -18.77 -22.84
C GLY A 747 1.19 -17.37 -23.18
N ALA A 748 0.38 -16.49 -23.78
CA ALA A 748 0.62 -15.06 -23.93
C ALA A 748 -0.37 -14.26 -23.06
N ALA A 749 -0.01 -13.03 -22.68
CA ALA A 749 -0.91 -12.14 -21.95
C ALA A 749 -1.50 -11.08 -22.89
N VAL A 750 -2.78 -10.80 -22.77
CA VAL A 750 -3.48 -9.75 -23.51
C VAL A 750 -4.13 -8.79 -22.53
N ALA A 751 -3.93 -7.48 -22.74
CA ALA A 751 -4.44 -6.44 -21.88
C ALA A 751 -5.96 -6.28 -22.00
N GLY A 752 -6.65 -6.25 -20.85
CA GLY A 752 -8.05 -5.88 -20.71
C GLY A 752 -8.23 -4.42 -20.25
N PRO A 753 -9.41 -4.06 -19.72
CA PRO A 753 -9.72 -2.73 -19.24
C PRO A 753 -8.89 -2.35 -18.00
N VAL A 754 -8.72 -1.04 -17.85
CA VAL A 754 -8.10 -0.40 -16.69
C VAL A 754 -9.15 0.37 -15.93
N THR A 755 -9.15 0.26 -14.61
CA THR A 755 -10.11 0.93 -13.74
C THR A 755 -9.42 1.53 -12.52
N TRP A 756 -10.08 2.49 -11.87
CA TRP A 756 -9.59 3.16 -10.68
C TRP A 756 -10.38 2.71 -9.45
N TYR A 757 -9.68 2.51 -8.35
CA TYR A 757 -10.25 2.60 -7.01
C TYR A 757 -9.91 3.96 -6.42
N LEU A 758 -10.96 4.62 -5.94
CA LEU A 758 -10.90 5.93 -5.33
C LEU A 758 -11.96 6.04 -4.24
N GLU A 759 -11.53 6.36 -3.03
CA GLU A 759 -12.44 6.73 -1.94
C GLU A 759 -12.66 8.25 -1.95
N LEU A 760 -13.67 8.70 -2.70
CA LEU A 760 -14.26 10.03 -2.47
C LEU A 760 -15.50 9.89 -1.60
N PRO A 761 -15.83 10.90 -0.77
CA PRO A 761 -17.12 10.95 -0.11
C PRO A 761 -18.26 10.89 -1.15
N PRO A 762 -19.34 10.14 -0.89
CA PRO A 762 -20.52 10.16 -1.77
C PRO A 762 -21.13 11.56 -1.77
N VAL A 763 -21.88 11.89 -2.83
CA VAL A 763 -22.65 13.13 -2.87
C VAL A 763 -23.69 13.12 -1.74
N THR A 764 -23.97 14.27 -1.14
CA THR A 764 -24.95 14.40 -0.05
C THR A 764 -26.21 15.09 -0.53
N ASN A 765 -27.32 14.96 0.21
CA ASN A 765 -28.59 15.63 -0.11
C ASN A 765 -29.13 15.37 -1.53
N LEU A 766 -28.91 14.15 -2.04
CA LEU A 766 -29.45 13.70 -3.33
C LEU A 766 -30.98 13.65 -3.29
N ARG A 767 -31.64 14.47 -4.09
CA ARG A 767 -33.10 14.67 -4.09
C ARG A 767 -33.61 15.07 -5.47
N VAL A 768 -34.91 14.94 -5.70
CA VAL A 768 -35.57 15.53 -6.88
C VAL A 768 -36.33 16.80 -6.46
N THR A 769 -36.16 17.89 -7.19
CA THR A 769 -36.87 19.16 -7.02
C THR A 769 -37.19 19.72 -8.41
N ASP A 770 -38.46 20.04 -8.67
CA ASP A 770 -38.93 20.56 -9.97
C ASP A 770 -38.46 19.73 -11.19
N ALA A 771 -38.57 18.40 -11.07
CA ALA A 771 -38.10 17.41 -12.06
C ALA A 771 -36.57 17.36 -12.32
N LEU A 772 -35.77 18.09 -11.53
CA LEU A 772 -34.31 18.05 -11.53
C LEU A 772 -33.78 17.26 -10.34
N VAL A 773 -32.79 16.41 -10.58
CA VAL A 773 -31.99 15.78 -9.53
C VAL A 773 -30.95 16.76 -9.05
N GLN A 774 -30.96 17.02 -7.74
CA GLN A 774 -30.05 17.90 -7.04
C GLN A 774 -29.27 17.14 -5.97
N TRP A 775 -28.02 17.51 -5.75
CA TRP A 775 -27.15 17.04 -4.68
C TRP A 775 -26.16 18.14 -4.27
N ASP A 776 -25.52 17.93 -3.14
CA ASP A 776 -24.41 18.75 -2.67
C ASP A 776 -23.08 18.09 -3.05
N TRP A 777 -22.16 18.91 -3.53
CA TRP A 777 -20.87 18.45 -4.03
C TRP A 777 -19.94 18.07 -2.87
N PRO A 778 -19.40 16.84 -2.84
CA PRO A 778 -18.40 16.44 -1.86
C PRO A 778 -17.05 17.10 -2.15
N ALA A 779 -16.24 17.31 -1.11
CA ALA A 779 -14.91 17.89 -1.26
C ALA A 779 -14.01 17.04 -2.19
N GLY A 780 -13.28 17.69 -3.10
CA GLY A 780 -12.41 17.03 -4.08
C GLY A 780 -13.13 16.38 -5.28
N CYS A 781 -14.46 16.52 -5.37
CA CYS A 781 -15.29 16.03 -6.47
C CYS A 781 -15.47 17.14 -7.52
N THR A 782 -15.09 16.86 -8.76
CA THR A 782 -15.21 17.80 -9.90
C THR A 782 -16.37 17.44 -10.82
N GLU A 783 -16.71 16.16 -10.88
CA GLU A 783 -17.70 15.57 -11.77
C GLU A 783 -18.52 14.53 -10.99
N VAL A 784 -19.77 14.29 -11.35
CA VAL A 784 -20.60 13.20 -10.80
C VAL A 784 -21.11 12.35 -11.95
N MET A 785 -21.00 11.03 -11.81
CA MET A 785 -21.62 10.08 -12.74
C MET A 785 -22.99 9.68 -12.19
N LEU A 786 -24.05 10.05 -12.90
CA LEU A 786 -25.40 9.57 -12.66
C LEU A 786 -25.64 8.31 -13.46
N VAL A 787 -26.13 7.27 -12.81
CA VAL A 787 -26.57 6.03 -13.44
C VAL A 787 -28.00 5.79 -13.03
N TRP A 788 -28.85 5.32 -13.94
CA TRP A 788 -30.25 5.01 -13.60
C TRP A 788 -30.79 3.78 -14.33
N ARG A 789 -31.75 3.10 -13.72
CA ARG A 789 -32.48 1.94 -14.26
C ARG A 789 -33.85 1.80 -13.58
N ALA A 790 -34.75 1.02 -14.19
CA ALA A 790 -36.16 0.96 -13.78
C ALA A 790 -36.46 -0.04 -12.65
N ASP A 791 -35.61 -1.04 -12.46
CA ASP A 791 -35.91 -2.24 -11.65
C ASP A 791 -35.19 -2.29 -10.28
N ALA A 792 -33.99 -1.71 -10.15
CA ALA A 792 -33.25 -1.67 -8.88
C ALA A 792 -32.20 -0.54 -8.84
N PRO A 793 -31.70 -0.12 -7.67
CA PRO A 793 -30.54 0.76 -7.58
C PRO A 793 -29.32 0.27 -8.37
N PRO A 794 -28.68 1.11 -9.20
CA PRO A 794 -27.44 0.74 -9.86
C PRO A 794 -26.31 0.46 -8.86
N GLU A 795 -25.57 -0.63 -9.07
CA GLU A 795 -24.50 -1.06 -8.15
C GLU A 795 -23.14 -0.43 -8.48
N SER A 796 -22.93 0.05 -9.70
CA SER A 796 -21.69 0.70 -10.11
C SER A 796 -21.89 1.71 -11.25
N ALA A 797 -20.89 2.55 -11.48
CA ALA A 797 -20.88 3.51 -12.58
C ALA A 797 -20.93 2.86 -13.98
N GLY A 798 -20.55 1.58 -14.07
CA GLY A 798 -20.58 0.77 -15.30
C GLY A 798 -21.60 -0.37 -15.21
N ASP A 799 -22.69 -0.20 -14.45
CA ASP A 799 -23.75 -1.22 -14.34
C ASP A 799 -24.27 -1.60 -15.74
N PRO A 800 -24.10 -2.86 -16.19
CA PRO A 800 -24.49 -3.28 -17.52
C PRO A 800 -26.00 -3.28 -17.75
N ALA A 801 -26.80 -3.26 -16.68
CA ALA A 801 -28.26 -3.17 -16.75
C ALA A 801 -28.77 -1.73 -16.55
N ALA A 802 -27.89 -0.72 -16.58
CA ALA A 802 -28.28 0.68 -16.58
C ALA A 802 -29.12 1.03 -17.83
N ALA A 803 -30.26 1.67 -17.63
CA ALA A 803 -31.05 2.25 -18.72
C ALA A 803 -30.38 3.52 -19.28
N GLY A 804 -29.57 4.21 -18.46
CA GLY A 804 -28.76 5.32 -18.91
C GLY A 804 -27.70 5.73 -17.90
N THR A 805 -26.66 6.38 -18.44
CA THR A 805 -25.55 6.94 -17.67
C THR A 805 -25.25 8.35 -18.15
N ARG A 806 -25.02 9.29 -17.23
CA ARG A 806 -24.64 10.66 -17.57
C ARG A 806 -23.59 11.21 -16.63
N LYS A 807 -22.53 11.76 -17.22
CA LYS A 807 -21.57 12.58 -16.51
C LYS A 807 -22.09 14.01 -16.38
N VAL A 808 -22.08 14.53 -15.16
CA VAL A 808 -22.46 15.91 -14.83
C VAL A 808 -21.26 16.60 -14.18
N THR A 809 -20.80 17.71 -14.75
CA THR A 809 -19.72 18.55 -14.20
C THR A 809 -20.30 19.57 -13.22
N ASN A 810 -19.50 20.03 -12.25
CA ASN A 810 -19.93 21.05 -11.29
C ASN A 810 -20.42 22.35 -11.96
N THR A 811 -19.74 22.79 -13.03
CA THR A 811 -20.16 23.96 -13.84
C THR A 811 -21.54 23.79 -14.45
N ARG A 812 -21.77 22.68 -15.16
CA ARG A 812 -23.08 22.38 -15.79
C ARG A 812 -24.19 22.24 -14.75
N TYR A 813 -23.92 21.57 -13.65
CA TYR A 813 -24.87 21.42 -12.55
C TYR A 813 -25.29 22.77 -11.95
N THR A 814 -24.33 23.68 -11.76
CA THR A 814 -24.60 25.02 -11.23
C THR A 814 -25.42 25.87 -12.20
N LEU A 815 -25.11 25.78 -13.51
CA LEU A 815 -25.86 26.51 -14.55
C LEU A 815 -27.29 26.01 -14.71
N ASP A 816 -27.48 24.69 -14.68
CA ASP A 816 -28.79 24.07 -14.91
C ASP A 816 -29.60 23.92 -13.59
N GLY A 817 -29.00 24.21 -12.44
CA GLY A 817 -29.60 24.06 -11.11
C GLY A 817 -29.87 22.60 -10.70
N GLY A 818 -29.30 21.63 -11.41
CA GLY A 818 -29.58 20.21 -11.25
C GLY A 818 -29.45 19.43 -12.56
N PHE A 819 -29.86 18.16 -12.56
CA PHE A 819 -29.90 17.32 -13.76
C PHE A 819 -31.31 16.77 -14.03
N ALA A 820 -31.83 16.97 -15.25
CA ALA A 820 -33.13 16.43 -15.66
C ALA A 820 -33.03 14.93 -15.96
N LEU A 821 -33.78 14.10 -15.21
CA LEU A 821 -33.93 12.68 -15.52
C LEU A 821 -34.89 12.46 -16.69
N PRO A 822 -34.82 11.31 -17.38
CA PRO A 822 -35.86 10.86 -18.32
C PRO A 822 -37.25 10.90 -17.68
N ALA A 823 -38.32 10.94 -18.47
CA ALA A 823 -39.69 10.98 -17.94
C ALA A 823 -40.20 9.63 -17.40
N ASP A 824 -39.60 8.51 -17.85
CA ASP A 824 -40.04 7.16 -17.50
C ASP A 824 -39.93 6.91 -15.99
N ARG A 825 -40.95 6.31 -15.39
CA ARG A 825 -41.00 5.98 -13.95
C ARG A 825 -41.56 4.57 -13.76
N PRO A 826 -41.14 3.83 -12.72
CA PRO A 826 -40.19 4.22 -11.68
C PRO A 826 -38.73 4.23 -12.17
N LEU A 827 -37.89 5.05 -11.53
CA LEU A 827 -36.44 5.09 -11.78
C LEU A 827 -35.66 5.03 -10.47
N HIS A 828 -34.69 4.15 -10.42
CA HIS A 828 -33.65 4.15 -9.40
C HIS A 828 -32.40 4.81 -9.95
N VAL A 829 -31.87 5.79 -9.23
CA VAL A 829 -30.73 6.62 -9.63
C VAL A 829 -29.61 6.46 -8.62
N ALA A 830 -28.39 6.28 -9.10
CA ALA A 830 -27.17 6.29 -8.30
C ALA A 830 -26.24 7.41 -8.78
N ALA A 831 -25.70 8.18 -7.84
CA ALA A 831 -24.78 9.29 -8.09
C ALA A 831 -23.39 8.96 -7.52
N PHE A 832 -22.41 8.77 -8.40
CA PHE A 832 -21.03 8.45 -8.04
C PHE A 832 -20.15 9.71 -8.16
N SER A 833 -19.46 10.06 -7.08
CA SER A 833 -18.48 11.16 -7.10
C SER A 833 -17.32 10.85 -8.05
N CYS A 834 -16.84 11.83 -8.79
CA CYS A 834 -15.72 11.65 -9.71
C CYS A 834 -14.70 12.77 -9.54
N THR A 835 -13.44 12.46 -9.83
CA THR A 835 -12.37 13.45 -9.94
C THR A 835 -11.47 13.11 -11.11
N ARG A 836 -10.73 14.08 -11.64
CA ARG A 836 -9.71 13.81 -12.66
C ARG A 836 -8.35 13.61 -12.01
N MET A 837 -7.71 12.50 -12.39
CA MET A 837 -6.32 12.23 -12.02
C MET A 837 -5.52 11.93 -13.29
N GLY A 838 -4.49 12.74 -13.55
CA GLY A 838 -3.68 12.62 -14.76
C GLY A 838 -4.50 12.68 -16.06
N GLY A 839 -5.48 13.58 -16.13
CA GLY A 839 -6.39 13.74 -17.28
C GLY A 839 -7.46 12.64 -17.45
N THR A 840 -7.42 11.59 -16.65
CA THR A 840 -8.40 10.48 -16.71
C THR A 840 -9.48 10.65 -15.64
N LEU A 841 -10.74 10.39 -16.02
CA LEU A 841 -11.85 10.39 -15.08
C LEU A 841 -11.75 9.17 -14.15
N ALA A 842 -11.53 9.42 -12.86
CA ALA A 842 -11.62 8.41 -11.82
C ALA A 842 -12.99 8.53 -11.13
N VAL A 843 -13.73 7.42 -11.13
CA VAL A 843 -15.07 7.35 -10.53
C VAL A 843 -14.97 6.68 -9.17
N ALA A 844 -15.53 7.31 -8.15
CA ALA A 844 -15.59 6.76 -6.81
C ALA A 844 -16.53 5.57 -6.78
N THR A 845 -16.21 4.62 -5.90
CA THR A 845 -16.95 3.36 -5.81
C THR A 845 -18.21 3.43 -4.96
N ASN A 846 -18.36 4.46 -4.13
CA ASN A 846 -19.56 4.68 -3.33
C ASN A 846 -20.52 5.64 -4.05
N ALA A 847 -21.82 5.34 -4.03
CA ALA A 847 -22.86 6.21 -4.57
C ALA A 847 -23.88 6.61 -3.51
N ALA A 848 -24.47 7.80 -3.69
CA ALA A 848 -25.76 8.10 -3.12
C ALA A 848 -26.86 7.57 -4.05
N VAL A 849 -27.89 6.95 -3.48
CA VAL A 849 -28.98 6.34 -4.25
C VAL A 849 -30.28 7.07 -3.96
N LEU A 850 -31.09 7.27 -5.00
CA LEU A 850 -32.42 7.86 -4.94
C LEU A 850 -33.38 7.04 -5.80
N SER A 851 -34.50 6.63 -5.21
CA SER A 851 -35.62 6.05 -5.96
C SER A 851 -36.64 7.13 -6.26
N VAL A 852 -36.99 7.30 -7.53
CA VAL A 852 -37.96 8.25 -8.04
C VAL A 852 -39.16 7.47 -8.55
N SER A 853 -40.25 7.54 -7.79
CA SER A 853 -41.52 6.89 -8.10
C SER A 853 -42.33 7.65 -9.14
#